data_AF-B0DNQ6-F1
#
_entry.id   AF-B0DNQ6-F1
#
_cell.length_a   1.000
_cell.length_b   1.000
_cell.length_c   1.000
_cell.angle_alpha   90.00
_cell.angle_beta   90.00
_cell.angle_gamma   90.00
#
_symmetry.space_group_name_H-M   'P 1'
#
loop_
_entity.id
_entity.type
_entity.pdbx_description
1 polymer ?
#
loop_
_entity_poly.entity_id
_entity_poly.type
_entity_poly.pdbx_seq_one_letter_code
_entity_poly.pdbx_strand_id
1 'polypeptide(L)'
;MGDEHSMSHVSTNYLPVETDIEMRGDPPPSKTSTWRVNFYKYRPFVVHFALTVLVASICLSYLDHRTFNVNSRRPQYREVDGSVAYASFYAPLQSDITTAVSLAATITRVAGGWWATGYIWRSAFVAMEQGGISTKGLSQAISNCPPAPRHFTRKSNMVIIYVALFATFAIDYFSAALTGSFIWETAVTQVPGKILLNGITDGTVLKKQSISDSVFIGNDLINYESEIMMMASASASIAWGTSQPDSILNITEPSTTFRRVINGAQYLSTHSILANVTMPYFAVDAFEWVRDPHQVLTDGQLSLLYQNASGYSPFLIRANGTGGLLPDGQWGNGPMIRDPHMPISETRLFTFRIWIPWSYPTTAAPLCPQNYTIDPGLVINFISGSDYPDGRDCFAIANVSYRAGVISSQNCKIISANVVEAQAPYPIIGNFQSAEALGIAPLLAANFFLSNYAIPLNFGTNRNLGIELASRAYQAAWAALADYYTASANATTVQIALPTLRAEITHWRVYLWVALHLWVLALGLLFAYIQSRCDHPWVEDPTMAVFWLDTTAALQRVSDPWQPGRELREGGMLILEYNEAGQWSVQDKRSTTSSPPERRYSHSIPLQPRMPPSSSTITEEENGELGVEMFARTSAPTTLHHTSSSDTTRTPENFAK
;
A
#
# COMPACT_ATOMS: atom_id res chain seq x y z
N MET A 1 -11.77 -57.06 -11.90
CA MET A 1 -10.36 -57.39 -11.59
C MET A 1 -9.94 -56.50 -10.43
N GLY A 2 -9.87 -56.92 -9.17
CA GLY A 2 -10.20 -58.19 -8.54
C GLY A 2 -10.62 -57.89 -7.10
N ASP A 3 -11.65 -58.60 -6.66
CA ASP A 3 -12.05 -58.77 -5.26
C ASP A 3 -11.10 -59.75 -4.58
N GLU A 4 -10.85 -59.59 -3.28
CA GLU A 4 -10.44 -60.65 -2.33
C GLU A 4 -10.45 -60.04 -0.91
N HIS A 5 -11.46 -60.30 -0.10
CA HIS A 5 -11.65 -61.43 0.84
C HIS A 5 -11.16 -61.16 2.29
N SER A 6 -12.14 -60.83 3.13
CA SER A 6 -12.40 -61.37 4.48
C SER A 6 -11.47 -62.47 4.99
N MET A 7 -10.94 -62.31 6.21
CA MET A 7 -10.97 -63.35 7.26
C MET A 7 -10.86 -62.75 8.67
N SER A 8 -11.95 -62.86 9.42
CA SER A 8 -12.00 -62.70 10.87
C SER A 8 -11.59 -64.03 11.52
N HIS A 9 -10.50 -64.03 12.29
CA HIS A 9 -10.15 -65.16 13.14
C HIS A 9 -10.54 -64.86 14.60
N VAL A 10 -11.69 -65.41 14.98
CA VAL A 10 -12.05 -65.68 16.37
C VAL A 10 -11.21 -66.88 16.83
N SER A 11 -10.35 -66.65 17.82
CA SER A 11 -9.60 -67.71 18.51
C SER A 11 -10.15 -67.88 19.92
N THR A 12 -11.13 -68.76 20.06
CA THR A 12 -11.52 -69.38 21.32
C THR A 12 -10.52 -70.51 21.65
N ASN A 13 -9.64 -70.28 22.61
CA ASN A 13 -8.89 -71.35 23.28
C ASN A 13 -9.29 -71.39 24.75
N TYR A 14 -10.01 -72.47 25.09
CA TYR A 14 -10.17 -72.99 26.43
C TYR A 14 -8.92 -73.80 26.84
N LEU A 15 -8.67 -73.83 28.16
CA LEU A 15 -7.83 -74.74 28.98
C LEU A 15 -6.71 -74.00 29.75
N PRO A 16 -6.27 -74.51 30.90
CA PRO A 16 -6.98 -75.22 31.97
C PRO A 16 -6.83 -74.52 33.33
N VAL A 17 -7.65 -74.95 34.30
CA VAL A 17 -7.51 -74.63 35.71
C VAL A 17 -6.28 -75.37 36.24
N GLU A 18 -5.17 -74.66 36.43
CA GLU A 18 -4.01 -75.12 37.19
C GLU A 18 -3.99 -74.32 38.50
N THR A 19 -4.31 -75.02 39.59
CA THR A 19 -4.21 -74.52 40.97
C THR A 19 -2.77 -74.67 41.43
N ASP A 20 -1.96 -73.62 41.26
CA ASP A 20 -0.69 -73.49 41.98
C ASP A 20 -0.68 -72.17 42.76
N ILE A 21 -0.82 -72.33 44.08
CA ILE A 21 -0.59 -71.29 45.09
C ILE A 21 0.94 -71.19 45.24
N GLU A 22 1.59 -70.50 44.30
CA GLU A 22 2.95 -70.02 44.48
C GLU A 22 2.89 -68.56 44.97
N MET A 23 3.58 -68.29 46.07
CA MET A 23 3.82 -66.96 46.64
C MET A 23 4.47 -66.04 45.60
N ARG A 24 3.64 -65.36 44.82
CA ARG A 24 4.03 -64.30 43.91
C ARG A 24 4.33 -63.05 44.74
N GLY A 25 5.60 -62.82 45.04
CA GLY A 25 6.05 -61.54 45.58
C GLY A 25 5.53 -60.42 44.68
N ASP A 26 4.83 -59.45 45.27
CA ASP A 26 4.29 -58.30 44.56
C ASP A 26 5.38 -57.71 43.65
N PRO A 27 5.17 -57.60 42.33
CA PRO A 27 6.13 -56.91 41.48
C PRO A 27 6.31 -55.51 42.07
N PRO A 28 7.56 -55.07 42.33
CA PRO A 28 7.79 -53.76 42.92
C PRO A 28 7.00 -52.75 42.10
N PRO A 29 6.22 -51.86 42.74
CA PRO A 29 5.27 -50.98 42.07
C PRO A 29 6.01 -50.36 40.90
N SER A 30 5.62 -50.74 39.69
CA SER A 30 6.28 -50.26 38.49
C SER A 30 6.25 -48.76 38.61
N LYS A 31 7.43 -48.12 38.67
CA LYS A 31 7.56 -46.66 38.65
C LYS A 31 7.03 -46.20 37.31
N THR A 32 5.71 -46.20 37.16
CA THR A 32 4.99 -45.62 36.04
C THR A 32 5.35 -44.16 36.08
N SER A 33 6.32 -43.87 35.23
CA SER A 33 7.00 -42.61 34.98
C SER A 33 6.21 -41.40 35.48
N THR A 34 6.54 -40.92 36.69
CA THR A 34 6.16 -39.60 37.20
C THR A 34 6.48 -38.49 36.19
N TRP A 35 7.44 -38.75 35.29
CA TRP A 35 7.80 -37.89 34.18
C TRP A 35 6.68 -37.76 33.12
N ARG A 36 5.91 -38.81 32.80
CA ARG A 36 4.76 -38.69 31.87
C ARG A 36 3.71 -37.72 32.43
N VAL A 37 3.36 -37.85 33.72
CA VAL A 37 2.38 -36.97 34.38
C VAL A 37 2.85 -35.52 34.41
N ASN A 38 4.15 -35.28 34.64
CA ASN A 38 4.71 -33.93 34.60
C ASN A 38 4.73 -33.34 33.18
N PHE A 39 5.02 -34.15 32.15
CA PHE A 39 5.05 -33.68 30.78
C PHE A 39 3.67 -33.20 30.29
N TYR A 40 2.60 -33.93 30.59
CA TYR A 40 1.24 -33.50 30.21
C TYR A 40 0.83 -32.17 30.86
N LYS A 41 1.31 -31.87 32.07
CA LYS A 41 1.03 -30.60 32.77
C LYS A 41 1.67 -29.38 32.11
N TYR A 42 2.90 -29.52 31.62
CA TYR A 42 3.63 -28.38 31.02
C TYR A 42 3.47 -28.27 29.50
N ARG A 43 2.94 -29.29 28.84
CA ARG A 43 2.74 -29.32 27.38
C ARG A 43 2.02 -28.08 26.83
N PRO A 44 0.93 -27.57 27.44
CA PRO A 44 0.26 -26.36 26.95
C PRO A 44 1.15 -25.11 26.91
N PHE A 45 2.05 -24.93 27.89
CA PHE A 45 2.99 -23.79 27.91
C PHE A 45 3.97 -23.87 26.75
N VAL A 46 4.53 -25.06 26.52
CA VAL A 46 5.46 -25.30 25.42
C VAL A 46 4.77 -25.04 24.08
N VAL A 47 3.52 -25.50 23.92
CA VAL A 47 2.72 -25.25 22.71
C VAL A 47 2.44 -23.75 22.54
N HIS A 48 2.02 -23.05 23.60
CA HIS A 48 1.76 -21.60 23.53
C HIS A 48 3.02 -20.80 23.19
N PHE A 49 4.16 -21.11 23.83
CA PHE A 49 5.45 -20.49 23.52
C PHE A 49 5.86 -20.75 22.06
N ALA A 50 5.84 -22.01 21.63
CA ALA A 50 6.23 -22.41 20.29
C ALA A 50 5.37 -21.73 19.21
N LEU A 51 4.04 -21.66 19.43
CA LEU A 51 3.13 -20.94 18.53
C LEU A 51 3.45 -19.44 18.49
N THR A 52 3.69 -18.82 19.64
CA THR A 52 4.04 -17.39 19.72
C THR A 52 5.31 -17.09 18.92
N VAL A 53 6.38 -17.88 19.12
CA VAL A 53 7.65 -17.73 18.40
C VAL A 53 7.48 -18.00 16.91
N LEU A 54 6.74 -19.05 16.53
CA LEU A 54 6.51 -19.41 15.13
C LEU A 54 5.77 -18.29 14.39
N VAL A 55 4.68 -17.78 14.96
CA VAL A 55 3.88 -16.70 14.34
C VAL A 55 4.70 -15.43 14.19
N ALA A 56 5.44 -15.04 15.23
CA ALA A 56 6.32 -13.86 15.16
C ALA A 56 7.40 -14.03 14.08
N SER A 57 8.02 -15.21 13.99
CA SER A 57 9.06 -15.50 12.99
C SER A 57 8.51 -15.47 11.56
N ILE A 58 7.31 -16.04 11.33
CA ILE A 58 6.66 -15.98 10.01
C ILE A 58 6.34 -14.53 9.64
N CYS A 59 5.81 -13.74 10.57
CA CYS A 59 5.51 -12.33 10.30
C CYS A 59 6.80 -11.57 9.95
N LEU A 60 7.78 -11.56 10.84
CA LEU A 60 8.98 -10.72 10.69
C LEU A 60 9.92 -11.19 9.58
N SER A 61 10.07 -12.50 9.36
CA SER A 61 11.06 -13.02 8.42
C SER A 61 10.49 -13.43 7.07
N TYR A 62 9.22 -13.85 7.02
CA TYR A 62 8.63 -14.37 5.78
C TYR A 62 7.64 -13.39 5.14
N LEU A 63 6.78 -12.72 5.92
CA LEU A 63 5.75 -11.85 5.37
C LEU A 63 6.23 -10.41 5.13
N ASP A 64 7.18 -9.93 5.92
CA ASP A 64 7.65 -8.56 5.81
C ASP A 64 8.30 -8.28 4.45
N HIS A 65 7.95 -7.13 3.85
CA HIS A 65 8.30 -6.70 2.51
C HIS A 65 7.92 -7.66 1.34
N ARG A 66 7.13 -8.72 1.58
CA ARG A 66 6.62 -9.59 0.49
C ARG A 66 5.47 -8.93 -0.24
N THR A 67 5.39 -9.19 -1.55
CA THR A 67 4.27 -8.77 -2.39
C THR A 67 3.23 -9.87 -2.52
N PHE A 68 1.96 -9.46 -2.53
CA PHE A 68 0.79 -10.31 -2.60
C PHE A 68 -0.19 -9.77 -3.63
N ASN A 69 -1.00 -10.65 -4.20
CA ASN A 69 -1.99 -10.26 -5.18
C ASN A 69 -3.21 -9.64 -4.50
N VAL A 70 -3.85 -8.68 -5.17
CA VAL A 70 -5.02 -7.96 -4.62
C VAL A 70 -6.32 -8.72 -4.90
N ASN A 71 -6.61 -9.00 -6.17
CA ASN A 71 -7.94 -9.43 -6.61
C ASN A 71 -8.02 -10.90 -7.05
N SER A 72 -6.92 -11.47 -7.53
CA SER A 72 -6.90 -12.85 -8.04
C SER A 72 -5.57 -13.51 -7.70
N ARG A 73 -5.62 -14.80 -7.32
CA ARG A 73 -4.42 -15.59 -7.06
C ARG A 73 -3.59 -15.83 -8.32
N ARG A 74 -4.23 -15.71 -9.49
CA ARG A 74 -3.62 -15.59 -10.83
C ARG A 74 -4.09 -14.30 -11.47
N PRO A 75 -3.40 -13.17 -11.23
CA PRO A 75 -3.80 -11.88 -11.77
C PRO A 75 -3.86 -11.94 -13.30
N GLN A 76 -4.92 -11.34 -13.83
CA GLN A 76 -5.09 -11.09 -15.26
C GLN A 76 -4.28 -9.85 -15.63
N TYR A 77 -3.68 -9.88 -16.81
CA TYR A 77 -3.04 -8.72 -17.41
C TYR A 77 -3.33 -8.66 -18.90
N ARG A 78 -3.20 -7.47 -19.47
CA ARG A 78 -3.31 -7.27 -20.91
C ARG A 78 -1.93 -7.37 -21.54
N GLU A 79 -1.82 -8.20 -22.56
CA GLU A 79 -0.65 -8.30 -23.42
C GLU A 79 -0.60 -7.11 -24.40
N VAL A 80 0.49 -7.04 -25.15
CA VAL A 80 0.74 -5.96 -26.12
C VAL A 80 -0.36 -5.83 -27.18
N ASP A 81 -0.98 -6.92 -27.60
CA ASP A 81 -2.06 -6.93 -28.59
C ASP A 81 -3.46 -6.66 -27.98
N GLY A 82 -3.51 -6.38 -26.68
CA GLY A 82 -4.75 -6.18 -25.93
C GLY A 82 -5.44 -7.48 -25.48
N SER A 83 -4.91 -8.65 -25.83
CA SER A 83 -5.42 -9.93 -25.33
C SER A 83 -5.18 -10.06 -23.83
N VAL A 84 -6.05 -10.81 -23.14
CA VAL A 84 -5.95 -11.03 -21.70
C VAL A 84 -5.21 -12.33 -21.43
N ALA A 85 -4.09 -12.23 -20.72
CA ALA A 85 -3.32 -13.36 -20.23
C ALA A 85 -3.39 -13.45 -18.69
N TYR A 86 -2.92 -14.57 -18.16
CA TYR A 86 -2.86 -14.85 -16.73
C TYR A 86 -1.42 -15.04 -16.32
N ALA A 87 -1.07 -14.55 -15.12
CA ALA A 87 0.22 -14.87 -14.51
C ALA A 87 0.39 -16.39 -14.37
N SER A 88 1.57 -16.89 -14.74
CA SER A 88 1.91 -18.32 -14.66
C SER A 88 2.08 -18.80 -13.22
N PHE A 89 2.45 -17.89 -12.31
CA PHE A 89 2.60 -18.19 -10.90
C PHE A 89 1.30 -17.97 -10.13
N TYR A 90 1.19 -18.68 -9.01
CA TYR A 90 0.14 -18.52 -8.04
C TYR A 90 0.70 -17.83 -6.81
N ALA A 91 0.08 -16.72 -6.39
CA ALA A 91 0.43 -16.09 -5.12
C ALA A 91 -0.84 -15.89 -4.27
N PRO A 92 -0.72 -16.01 -2.94
CA PRO A 92 -1.85 -15.79 -2.04
C PRO A 92 -2.35 -14.36 -2.14
N LEU A 93 -3.65 -14.18 -1.87
CA LEU A 93 -4.26 -12.88 -1.78
C LEU A 93 -3.89 -12.18 -0.48
N GLN A 94 -3.98 -10.86 -0.47
CA GLN A 94 -3.96 -10.08 0.77
C GLN A 94 -4.92 -10.66 1.82
N SER A 95 -6.15 -10.98 1.42
CA SER A 95 -7.19 -11.56 2.29
C SER A 95 -6.83 -12.95 2.82
N ASP A 96 -6.11 -13.77 2.03
CA ASP A 96 -5.63 -15.07 2.48
C ASP A 96 -4.62 -14.91 3.62
N ILE A 97 -3.69 -13.95 3.48
CA ILE A 97 -2.66 -13.66 4.48
C ILE A 97 -3.27 -13.08 5.75
N THR A 98 -4.15 -12.08 5.66
CA THR A 98 -4.80 -11.50 6.84
C THR A 98 -5.65 -12.53 7.59
N THR A 99 -6.33 -13.43 6.86
CA THR A 99 -7.09 -14.53 7.44
C THR A 99 -6.18 -15.54 8.14
N ALA A 100 -5.09 -15.94 7.51
CA ALA A 100 -4.12 -16.88 8.10
C ALA A 100 -3.49 -16.31 9.38
N VAL A 101 -3.12 -15.03 9.38
CA VAL A 101 -2.59 -14.34 10.58
C VAL A 101 -3.65 -14.26 11.68
N SER A 102 -4.89 -13.93 11.34
CA SER A 102 -6.00 -13.85 12.32
C SER A 102 -6.33 -15.22 12.92
N LEU A 103 -6.29 -16.28 12.10
CA LEU A 103 -6.45 -17.66 12.55
C LEU A 103 -5.29 -18.06 13.47
N ALA A 104 -4.04 -17.75 13.09
CA ALA A 104 -2.87 -18.05 13.90
C ALA A 104 -2.88 -17.31 15.25
N ALA A 105 -3.31 -16.03 15.26
CA ALA A 105 -3.54 -15.27 16.48
C ALA A 105 -4.59 -15.94 17.37
N THR A 106 -5.68 -16.41 16.77
CA THR A 106 -6.77 -17.11 17.49
C THR A 106 -6.30 -18.45 18.06
N ILE A 107 -5.55 -19.25 17.31
CA ILE A 107 -4.98 -20.52 17.79
C ILE A 107 -4.01 -20.28 18.95
N THR A 108 -3.15 -19.26 18.83
CA THR A 108 -2.21 -18.88 19.90
C THR A 108 -2.95 -18.45 21.17
N ARG A 109 -4.05 -17.69 21.00
CA ARG A 109 -4.95 -17.32 22.10
C ARG A 109 -5.62 -18.53 22.73
N VAL A 110 -6.16 -19.47 21.95
CA VAL A 110 -6.80 -20.69 22.46
C VAL A 110 -5.78 -21.54 23.23
N ALA A 111 -4.55 -21.67 22.73
CA ALA A 111 -3.47 -22.34 23.43
C ALA A 111 -3.15 -21.67 24.77
N GLY A 112 -3.12 -20.33 24.80
CA GLY A 112 -2.99 -19.54 26.04
C GLY A 112 -4.15 -19.77 27.02
N GLY A 113 -5.38 -19.71 26.51
CA GLY A 113 -6.60 -19.90 27.29
C GLY A 113 -6.75 -21.31 27.86
N TRP A 114 -6.27 -22.34 27.15
CA TRP A 114 -6.33 -23.74 27.60
C TRP A 114 -5.64 -23.88 28.95
N TRP A 115 -4.37 -23.50 29.07
CA TRP A 115 -3.68 -23.63 30.35
C TRP A 115 -4.23 -22.63 31.36
N ALA A 116 -4.46 -21.37 30.97
CA ALA A 116 -4.89 -20.33 31.91
C ALA A 116 -6.22 -20.67 32.60
N THR A 117 -7.17 -21.30 31.90
CA THR A 117 -8.43 -21.78 32.48
C THR A 117 -8.20 -22.80 33.59
N GLY A 118 -7.32 -23.78 33.36
CA GLY A 118 -6.94 -24.77 34.39
C GLY A 118 -6.30 -24.11 35.62
N TYR A 119 -5.46 -23.09 35.40
CA TYR A 119 -4.85 -22.34 36.50
C TYR A 119 -5.84 -21.49 37.29
N ILE A 120 -6.81 -20.86 36.63
CA ILE A 120 -7.85 -20.07 37.31
C ILE A 120 -8.68 -20.97 38.22
N TRP A 121 -9.16 -22.10 37.71
CA TRP A 121 -9.91 -23.06 38.51
C TRP A 121 -9.13 -23.56 39.71
N ARG A 122 -7.86 -23.93 39.50
CA ARG A 122 -7.00 -24.37 40.60
C ARG A 122 -6.74 -23.27 41.62
N SER A 123 -6.52 -22.03 41.17
CA SER A 123 -6.34 -20.88 42.07
C SER A 123 -7.60 -20.60 42.87
N ALA A 124 -8.77 -20.76 42.27
CA ALA A 124 -10.06 -20.64 42.96
C ALA A 124 -10.22 -21.75 44.03
N PHE A 125 -9.89 -23.00 43.71
CA PHE A 125 -9.97 -24.10 44.68
C PHE A 125 -8.99 -23.96 45.84
N VAL A 126 -7.73 -23.63 45.57
CA VAL A 126 -6.74 -23.37 46.64
C VAL A 126 -7.20 -22.18 47.49
N ALA A 127 -7.76 -21.14 46.88
CA ALA A 127 -8.34 -20.03 47.62
C ALA A 127 -9.55 -20.45 48.45
N MET A 128 -10.39 -21.39 48.01
CA MET A 128 -11.53 -21.90 48.79
C MET A 128 -11.07 -22.73 49.99
N GLU A 129 -10.12 -23.64 49.77
CA GLU A 129 -9.59 -24.54 50.79
C GLU A 129 -8.93 -23.77 51.94
N GLN A 130 -8.20 -22.70 51.63
CA GLN A 130 -7.62 -21.82 52.65
C GLN A 130 -8.64 -20.89 53.32
N GLY A 131 -9.95 -21.06 53.07
CA GLY A 131 -11.00 -20.14 53.50
C GLY A 131 -10.88 -18.74 52.90
N GLY A 132 -10.06 -18.59 51.85
CA GLY A 132 -9.66 -17.37 51.16
C GLY A 132 -10.74 -16.72 50.32
N ILE A 133 -11.67 -17.50 49.77
CA ILE A 133 -12.83 -17.04 48.98
C ILE A 133 -14.12 -17.71 49.46
N SER A 134 -15.18 -16.92 49.65
CA SER A 134 -16.51 -17.41 50.02
C SER A 134 -17.18 -18.15 48.85
N THR A 135 -18.04 -19.12 49.13
CA THR A 135 -18.88 -19.81 48.12
C THR A 135 -19.70 -18.84 47.27
N LYS A 136 -20.14 -17.70 47.83
CA LYS A 136 -20.80 -16.62 47.07
C LYS A 136 -19.83 -15.92 46.11
N GLY A 137 -18.57 -15.74 46.51
CA GLY A 137 -17.52 -15.20 45.65
C GLY A 137 -17.19 -16.15 44.50
N LEU A 138 -17.07 -17.46 44.77
CA LEU A 138 -16.89 -18.45 43.71
C LEU A 138 -18.10 -18.47 42.76
N SER A 139 -19.32 -18.51 43.29
CA SER A 139 -20.54 -18.46 42.47
C SER A 139 -20.58 -17.22 41.59
N GLN A 140 -20.11 -16.07 42.09
CA GLN A 140 -19.97 -14.84 41.32
C GLN A 140 -18.94 -15.00 40.19
N ALA A 141 -17.77 -15.57 40.49
CA ALA A 141 -16.73 -15.85 39.49
C ALA A 141 -17.23 -16.79 38.37
N ILE A 142 -18.02 -17.81 38.72
CA ILE A 142 -18.65 -18.75 37.77
C ILE A 142 -19.72 -18.05 36.92
N SER A 143 -20.45 -17.08 37.49
CA SER A 143 -21.46 -16.30 36.77
C SER A 143 -20.87 -15.20 35.88
N ASN A 144 -19.60 -15.31 35.47
CA ASN A 144 -18.84 -14.30 34.70
C ASN A 144 -18.73 -12.92 35.38
N CYS A 145 -18.93 -12.86 36.70
CA CYS A 145 -18.79 -11.63 37.47
C CYS A 145 -17.52 -11.67 38.31
N PRO A 146 -16.67 -10.64 38.31
CA PRO A 146 -15.51 -10.63 39.20
C PRO A 146 -16.01 -10.69 40.66
N PRO A 147 -15.47 -11.61 41.48
CA PRO A 147 -15.88 -11.75 42.88
C PRO A 147 -15.65 -10.45 43.64
N ALA A 148 -16.68 -9.92 44.31
CA ALA A 148 -16.53 -8.66 45.03
C ALA A 148 -15.46 -8.78 46.14
N PRO A 149 -14.65 -7.74 46.43
CA PRO A 149 -13.55 -7.79 47.40
C PRO A 149 -13.95 -8.32 48.79
N ARG A 150 -15.19 -8.07 49.21
CA ARG A 150 -15.77 -8.57 50.48
C ARG A 150 -15.87 -10.10 50.59
N HIS A 151 -15.80 -10.81 49.47
CA HIS A 151 -15.86 -12.26 49.43
C HIS A 151 -14.49 -12.92 49.61
N PHE A 152 -13.41 -12.13 49.72
CA PHE A 152 -12.07 -12.61 50.03
C PHE A 152 -11.72 -12.36 51.50
N THR A 153 -11.27 -13.40 52.20
CA THR A 153 -10.76 -13.26 53.59
C THR A 153 -9.29 -12.83 53.61
N ARG A 154 -8.52 -13.18 52.57
CA ARG A 154 -7.09 -12.85 52.45
C ARG A 154 -6.81 -12.00 51.21
N LYS A 155 -6.23 -10.82 51.42
CA LYS A 155 -5.91 -9.85 50.34
C LYS A 155 -4.95 -10.40 49.28
N SER A 156 -4.01 -11.29 49.64
CA SER A 156 -3.08 -11.88 48.67
C SER A 156 -3.79 -12.77 47.64
N ASN A 157 -4.78 -13.55 48.07
CA ASN A 157 -5.53 -14.47 47.20
C ASN A 157 -6.42 -13.68 46.24
N MET A 158 -6.99 -12.58 46.73
CA MET A 158 -7.69 -11.59 45.89
C MET A 158 -6.76 -11.09 44.78
N VAL A 159 -5.57 -10.56 45.12
CA VAL A 159 -4.63 -10.03 44.10
C VAL A 159 -4.26 -11.07 43.06
N ILE A 160 -3.95 -12.30 43.48
CA ILE A 160 -3.62 -13.41 42.57
C ILE A 160 -4.76 -13.70 41.59
N ILE A 161 -5.99 -13.84 42.09
CA ILE A 161 -7.16 -14.15 41.25
C ILE A 161 -7.48 -12.99 40.30
N TYR A 162 -7.42 -11.74 40.77
CA TYR A 162 -7.63 -10.57 39.90
C TYR A 162 -6.55 -10.43 38.83
N VAL A 163 -5.26 -10.67 39.15
CA VAL A 163 -4.18 -10.66 38.16
C VAL A 163 -4.37 -11.77 37.13
N ALA A 164 -4.76 -12.97 37.56
CA ALA A 164 -5.04 -14.08 36.65
C ALA A 164 -6.23 -13.78 35.73
N LEU A 165 -7.35 -13.28 36.28
CA LEU A 165 -8.53 -12.89 35.50
C LEU A 165 -8.21 -11.76 34.52
N PHE A 166 -7.45 -10.75 34.96
CA PHE A 166 -7.01 -9.65 34.11
C PHE A 166 -6.10 -10.14 32.99
N ALA A 167 -5.12 -11.01 33.30
CA ALA A 167 -4.24 -11.60 32.30
C ALA A 167 -5.05 -12.39 31.26
N THR A 168 -6.02 -13.21 31.67
CA THR A 168 -6.86 -13.94 30.71
C THR A 168 -7.75 -13.05 29.87
N PHE A 169 -8.31 -11.99 30.46
CA PHE A 169 -9.09 -10.99 29.73
C PHE A 169 -8.21 -10.24 28.72
N ALA A 170 -7.00 -9.85 29.12
CA ALA A 170 -6.08 -9.11 28.27
C ALA A 170 -5.64 -9.92 27.03
N ILE A 171 -5.49 -11.24 27.15
CA ILE A 171 -5.14 -12.13 26.02
C ILE A 171 -6.12 -11.97 24.84
N ASP A 172 -7.40 -11.73 25.11
CA ASP A 172 -8.40 -11.54 24.04
C ASP A 172 -8.06 -10.34 23.13
N TYR A 173 -7.42 -9.32 23.68
CA TYR A 173 -7.06 -8.10 22.97
C TYR A 173 -5.68 -8.14 22.33
N PHE A 174 -4.82 -9.11 22.67
CA PHE A 174 -3.46 -9.18 22.10
C PHE A 174 -3.50 -9.35 20.58
N SER A 175 -4.50 -10.08 20.07
CA SER A 175 -4.68 -10.29 18.62
C SER A 175 -4.72 -8.98 17.81
N ALA A 176 -5.27 -7.90 18.38
CA ALA A 176 -5.32 -6.59 17.73
C ALA A 176 -3.93 -5.97 17.50
N ALA A 177 -2.96 -6.22 18.39
CA ALA A 177 -1.59 -5.76 18.20
C ALA A 177 -0.93 -6.46 16.99
N LEU A 178 -1.17 -7.77 16.84
CA LEU A 178 -0.64 -8.53 15.71
C LEU A 178 -1.33 -8.19 14.40
N THR A 179 -2.66 -8.19 14.34
CA THR A 179 -3.40 -7.88 13.11
C THR A 179 -3.22 -6.42 12.70
N GLY A 180 -3.13 -5.51 13.67
CA GLY A 180 -2.79 -4.11 13.42
C GLY A 180 -1.33 -3.86 13.03
N SER A 181 -0.45 -4.86 13.04
CA SER A 181 0.95 -4.68 12.61
C SER A 181 1.14 -4.61 11.09
N PHE A 182 0.12 -5.00 10.32
CA PHE A 182 0.18 -5.06 8.86
C PHE A 182 -0.24 -3.73 8.23
N ILE A 183 0.67 -3.14 7.48
CA ILE A 183 0.40 -2.04 6.56
C ILE A 183 0.50 -2.59 5.15
N TRP A 184 -0.44 -2.24 4.29
CA TRP A 184 -0.46 -2.69 2.90
C TRP A 184 -0.09 -1.52 2.00
N GLU A 185 1.11 -1.56 1.45
CA GLU A 185 1.61 -0.56 0.50
C GLU A 185 1.34 -0.99 -0.93
N THR A 186 1.06 -0.04 -1.82
CA THR A 186 0.96 -0.34 -3.25
C THR A 186 2.33 -0.71 -3.80
N ALA A 187 2.40 -1.84 -4.51
CA ALA A 187 3.62 -2.34 -5.11
C ALA A 187 3.36 -2.88 -6.52
N VAL A 188 4.42 -3.03 -7.29
CA VAL A 188 4.34 -3.58 -8.64
C VAL A 188 5.23 -4.80 -8.72
N THR A 189 4.67 -5.90 -9.24
CA THR A 189 5.44 -7.09 -9.59
C THR A 189 5.53 -7.18 -11.11
N GLN A 190 6.73 -7.37 -11.64
CA GLN A 190 6.96 -7.49 -13.08
C GLN A 190 6.80 -8.94 -13.55
N VAL A 191 6.09 -9.13 -14.66
CA VAL A 191 5.90 -10.45 -15.28
C VAL A 191 6.31 -10.39 -16.74
N PRO A 192 7.10 -11.34 -17.25
CA PRO A 192 7.45 -11.34 -18.67
C PRO A 192 6.19 -11.47 -19.52
N GLY A 193 5.98 -10.54 -20.44
CA GLY A 193 4.94 -10.62 -21.46
C GLY A 193 5.23 -11.74 -22.44
N LYS A 194 4.18 -12.40 -22.96
CA LYS A 194 4.35 -13.50 -23.92
C LYS A 194 4.51 -13.00 -25.35
N ILE A 195 3.94 -11.82 -25.62
CA ILE A 195 3.95 -11.20 -26.95
C ILE A 195 5.00 -10.10 -26.96
N LEU A 196 5.90 -10.16 -27.95
CA LEU A 196 6.88 -9.10 -28.15
C LEU A 196 6.19 -7.85 -28.68
N LEU A 197 6.64 -6.69 -28.21
CA LEU A 197 6.19 -5.42 -28.75
C LEU A 197 6.94 -5.12 -30.05
N ASN A 198 6.20 -5.27 -31.14
CA ASN A 198 6.66 -4.97 -32.50
C ASN A 198 6.30 -3.53 -32.88
N GLY A 199 6.86 -3.06 -33.99
CA GLY A 199 6.56 -1.72 -34.51
C GLY A 199 7.35 -0.60 -33.85
N ILE A 200 8.32 -0.91 -32.97
CA ILE A 200 9.21 0.10 -32.42
C ILE A 200 10.33 0.35 -33.41
N THR A 201 10.36 1.56 -33.97
CA THR A 201 11.45 2.00 -34.83
C THR A 201 12.67 2.33 -33.99
N ASP A 202 13.83 1.84 -34.39
CA ASP A 202 15.11 2.19 -33.77
C ASP A 202 15.71 3.47 -34.38
N GLY A 203 14.97 4.12 -35.28
CA GLY A 203 15.42 5.25 -36.06
C GLY A 203 16.59 4.90 -36.96
N THR A 204 16.80 3.62 -37.34
CA THR A 204 17.75 3.24 -38.38
C THR A 204 17.05 3.29 -39.75
N VAL A 205 17.48 4.20 -40.63
CA VAL A 205 17.01 4.19 -42.02
C VAL A 205 17.69 3.01 -42.69
N LEU A 206 16.89 2.20 -43.40
CA LEU A 206 17.38 1.23 -44.37
C LEU A 206 18.21 1.97 -45.42
N LYS A 207 19.51 2.05 -45.12
CA LYS A 207 20.65 2.45 -45.94
C LYS A 207 20.29 3.15 -47.25
N LYS A 208 19.69 4.36 -47.19
CA LYS A 208 19.67 5.42 -48.23
C LYS A 208 19.73 4.93 -49.69
N GLN A 209 19.09 3.81 -50.02
CA GLN A 209 19.18 3.22 -51.34
C GLN A 209 18.02 3.85 -52.10
N SER A 210 18.30 5.05 -52.65
CA SER A 210 17.50 5.71 -53.68
C SER A 210 16.21 6.46 -53.26
N ILE A 211 16.13 7.10 -52.10
CA ILE A 211 15.11 8.17 -51.93
C ILE A 211 15.50 9.44 -52.72
N SER A 212 16.80 9.64 -52.96
CA SER A 212 17.31 10.78 -53.75
C SER A 212 16.96 10.73 -55.24
N ASP A 213 16.62 9.56 -55.80
CA ASP A 213 16.66 9.37 -57.25
C ASP A 213 15.28 9.25 -57.92
N SER A 214 14.14 9.20 -57.21
CA SER A 214 12.89 8.89 -57.94
C SER A 214 11.53 9.51 -57.57
N VAL A 215 11.27 10.18 -56.43
CA VAL A 215 9.84 10.52 -56.14
C VAL A 215 9.51 11.91 -55.58
N PHE A 216 10.37 12.62 -54.85
CA PHE A 216 9.96 13.91 -54.24
C PHE A 216 10.27 15.12 -55.13
N ILE A 217 9.58 15.26 -56.27
CA ILE A 217 9.62 16.47 -57.09
C ILE A 217 8.42 17.37 -56.75
N GLY A 218 8.69 18.49 -56.07
CA GLY A 218 7.90 19.72 -56.14
C GLY A 218 6.83 19.95 -55.09
N ASN A 219 5.92 19.00 -54.84
CA ASN A 219 4.77 19.20 -53.93
C ASN A 219 4.77 18.28 -52.69
N ASP A 220 5.35 17.09 -52.80
CA ASP A 220 5.34 16.13 -51.68
C ASP A 220 6.27 16.53 -50.53
N LEU A 221 7.26 17.38 -50.80
CA LEU A 221 8.17 17.90 -49.76
C LEU A 221 7.42 18.80 -48.76
N ILE A 222 6.49 19.63 -49.23
CA ILE A 222 5.71 20.54 -48.37
C ILE A 222 4.75 19.75 -47.47
N ASN A 223 4.16 18.67 -47.99
CA ASN A 223 3.27 17.81 -47.22
C ASN A 223 4.02 17.07 -46.11
N TYR A 224 5.23 16.59 -46.41
CA TYR A 224 6.10 15.89 -45.48
C TYR A 224 6.41 16.69 -44.20
N GLU A 225 6.81 17.95 -44.34
CA GLU A 225 7.21 18.77 -43.18
C GLU A 225 6.02 19.03 -42.24
N SER A 226 4.84 19.27 -42.83
CA SER A 226 3.58 19.45 -42.11
C SER A 226 3.17 18.19 -41.36
N GLU A 227 3.30 17.01 -41.99
CA GLU A 227 3.00 15.71 -41.38
C GLU A 227 3.87 15.44 -40.15
N ILE A 228 5.18 15.65 -40.25
CA ILE A 228 6.09 15.47 -39.10
C ILE A 228 5.81 16.46 -38.00
N MET A 229 5.56 17.73 -38.34
CA MET A 229 5.22 18.74 -37.34
C MET A 229 3.95 18.37 -36.57
N MET A 230 2.92 17.87 -37.26
CA MET A 230 1.68 17.39 -36.65
C MET A 230 1.93 16.15 -35.77
N MET A 231 2.67 15.16 -36.27
CA MET A 231 3.03 13.95 -35.52
C MET A 231 3.84 14.27 -34.27
N ALA A 232 4.83 15.16 -34.38
CA ALA A 232 5.68 15.59 -33.28
C ALA A 232 4.87 16.36 -32.23
N SER A 233 4.00 17.26 -32.68
CA SER A 233 3.11 18.02 -31.78
C SER A 233 2.14 17.10 -31.02
N ALA A 234 1.51 16.15 -31.72
CA ALA A 234 0.63 15.16 -31.10
C ALA A 234 1.39 14.28 -30.10
N SER A 235 2.59 13.81 -30.47
CA SER A 235 3.43 12.99 -29.60
C SER A 235 3.87 13.75 -28.35
N ALA A 236 4.26 15.01 -28.50
CA ALA A 236 4.62 15.87 -27.36
C ALA A 236 3.42 16.11 -26.43
N SER A 237 2.23 16.32 -26.97
CA SER A 237 1.00 16.47 -26.19
C SER A 237 0.68 15.22 -25.36
N ILE A 238 0.90 14.02 -25.92
CA ILE A 238 0.71 12.77 -25.17
C ILE A 238 1.83 12.58 -24.12
N ALA A 239 3.09 12.81 -24.50
CA ALA A 239 4.26 12.59 -23.65
C ALA A 239 4.36 13.55 -22.45
N TRP A 240 3.91 14.79 -22.62
CA TRP A 240 4.08 15.86 -21.62
C TRP A 240 2.76 16.50 -21.15
N GLY A 241 1.66 16.29 -21.86
CA GLY A 241 0.34 16.82 -21.48
C GLY A 241 -0.38 15.98 -20.43
N THR A 242 0.04 14.74 -20.18
CA THR A 242 -0.44 13.95 -19.05
C THR A 242 0.19 14.46 -17.75
N SER A 243 -0.66 14.72 -16.74
CA SER A 243 -0.32 15.46 -15.52
C SER A 243 1.04 15.07 -14.94
N GLN A 244 1.97 16.04 -14.97
CA GLN A 244 3.23 15.95 -14.25
C GLN A 244 2.93 15.64 -12.77
N PRO A 245 3.50 14.58 -12.17
CA PRO A 245 3.22 14.25 -10.79
C PRO A 245 3.54 15.44 -9.88
N ASP A 246 2.69 15.69 -8.89
CA ASP A 246 2.74 16.85 -7.96
C ASP A 246 4.11 17.05 -7.28
N SER A 247 4.97 16.03 -7.30
CA SER A 247 6.36 16.06 -6.86
C SER A 247 7.27 17.06 -7.61
N ILE A 248 6.79 17.69 -8.69
CA ILE A 248 7.59 18.57 -9.58
C ILE A 248 7.63 20.04 -9.11
N LEU A 249 7.01 20.38 -7.98
CA LEU A 249 6.98 21.77 -7.49
C LEU A 249 8.35 22.36 -7.09
N ASN A 250 9.43 21.57 -7.00
CA ASN A 250 10.78 22.02 -6.60
C ASN A 250 11.88 21.63 -7.60
N ILE A 251 11.64 21.73 -8.91
CA ILE A 251 12.71 21.48 -9.89
C ILE A 251 13.60 22.73 -10.02
N THR A 252 14.82 22.67 -9.47
CA THR A 252 15.87 23.69 -9.68
C THR A 252 16.74 23.41 -10.92
N GLU A 253 16.74 22.18 -11.41
CA GLU A 253 17.63 21.70 -12.48
C GLU A 253 16.83 21.14 -13.66
N PRO A 254 17.29 21.32 -14.91
CA PRO A 254 16.65 20.71 -16.07
C PRO A 254 16.45 19.20 -15.91
N SER A 255 15.34 18.69 -16.42
CA SER A 255 14.98 17.29 -16.36
C SER A 255 16.00 16.42 -17.07
N THR A 256 16.41 15.34 -16.41
CA THR A 256 17.21 14.26 -16.98
C THR A 256 16.36 13.10 -17.49
N THR A 257 15.05 13.33 -17.67
CA THR A 257 14.10 12.34 -18.19
C THR A 257 13.84 12.55 -19.67
N PHE A 258 13.80 11.43 -20.39
CA PHE A 258 13.53 11.40 -21.82
C PHE A 258 12.29 10.57 -22.08
N ARG A 259 11.37 11.11 -22.86
CA ARG A 259 10.07 10.51 -23.15
C ARG A 259 9.90 10.28 -24.64
N ARG A 260 9.24 9.18 -24.97
CA ARG A 260 8.85 8.83 -26.33
C ARG A 260 7.45 8.24 -26.31
N VAL A 261 6.64 8.56 -27.31
CA VAL A 261 5.35 7.90 -27.53
C VAL A 261 5.58 6.66 -28.39
N ILE A 262 5.05 5.53 -27.97
CA ILE A 262 5.09 4.24 -28.67
C ILE A 262 3.67 3.76 -28.82
N ASN A 263 3.13 3.89 -30.03
CA ASN A 263 1.71 3.63 -30.31
C ASN A 263 1.26 2.19 -30.08
N GLY A 264 2.18 1.21 -30.04
CA GLY A 264 1.85 -0.19 -29.74
C GLY A 264 1.81 -0.53 -28.25
N ALA A 265 2.14 0.42 -27.36
CA ALA A 265 2.18 0.22 -25.92
C ALA A 265 0.87 0.63 -25.21
N GLN A 266 -0.24 0.85 -25.93
CA GLN A 266 -1.48 1.43 -25.36
C GLN A 266 -2.18 0.49 -24.38
N TYR A 267 -1.96 -0.82 -24.53
CA TYR A 267 -2.58 -1.84 -23.69
C TYR A 267 -1.74 -2.22 -22.48
N LEU A 268 -0.50 -1.77 -22.43
CA LEU A 268 0.42 -2.07 -21.34
C LEU A 268 0.11 -1.22 -20.11
N SER A 269 0.15 -1.83 -18.94
CA SER A 269 -0.07 -1.13 -17.67
C SER A 269 1.08 -0.16 -17.38
N THR A 270 0.77 0.92 -16.67
CA THR A 270 1.81 1.82 -16.16
C THR A 270 2.77 1.04 -15.26
N HIS A 271 4.02 1.47 -15.20
CA HIS A 271 5.14 0.79 -14.54
C HIS A 271 5.68 -0.45 -15.25
N SER A 272 5.10 -0.87 -16.38
CA SER A 272 5.69 -1.90 -17.22
C SER A 272 7.05 -1.45 -17.76
N ILE A 273 7.94 -2.41 -18.04
CA ILE A 273 9.30 -2.15 -18.50
C ILE A 273 9.47 -2.70 -19.93
N LEU A 274 10.03 -1.89 -20.82
CA LEU A 274 10.44 -2.30 -22.16
C LEU A 274 11.96 -2.38 -22.24
N ALA A 275 12.47 -3.44 -22.86
CA ALA A 275 13.89 -3.60 -23.10
C ALA A 275 14.28 -3.19 -24.53
N ASN A 276 15.51 -2.69 -24.66
CA ASN A 276 16.16 -2.34 -25.93
C ASN A 276 15.36 -1.32 -26.77
N VAL A 277 14.76 -0.33 -26.09
CA VAL A 277 14.04 0.75 -26.78
C VAL A 277 15.02 1.88 -27.08
N THR A 278 15.07 2.30 -28.35
CA THR A 278 15.79 3.51 -28.75
C THR A 278 15.00 4.74 -28.32
N MET A 279 15.61 5.59 -27.49
CA MET A 279 15.01 6.83 -26.99
C MET A 279 15.81 8.03 -27.48
N PRO A 280 15.15 9.16 -27.82
CA PRO A 280 15.85 10.40 -28.11
C PRO A 280 16.59 10.91 -26.87
N TYR A 281 17.78 11.46 -27.07
CA TYR A 281 18.59 12.03 -25.99
C TYR A 281 19.09 13.43 -26.37
N PHE A 282 18.85 14.40 -25.50
CA PHE A 282 19.35 15.77 -25.62
C PHE A 282 19.76 16.28 -24.24
N ALA A 283 21.04 16.62 -24.08
CA ALA A 283 21.57 17.17 -22.84
C ALA A 283 22.34 18.46 -23.13
N VAL A 284 22.17 19.45 -22.26
CA VAL A 284 22.92 20.70 -22.31
C VAL A 284 24.04 20.62 -21.29
N ASP A 285 25.28 20.70 -21.77
CA ASP A 285 26.48 20.64 -20.94
C ASP A 285 26.83 22.03 -20.38
N ALA A 286 26.62 23.08 -21.16
CA ALA A 286 26.81 24.48 -20.74
C ALA A 286 25.75 25.39 -21.37
N PHE A 287 25.31 26.39 -20.61
CA PHE A 287 24.38 27.42 -21.08
C PHE A 287 24.74 28.74 -20.43
N GLU A 288 25.17 29.70 -21.23
CA GLU A 288 25.66 31.01 -20.78
C GLU A 288 25.02 32.13 -21.62
N TRP A 289 24.34 33.08 -20.98
CA TRP A 289 23.79 34.22 -21.73
C TRP A 289 24.91 35.15 -22.24
N VAL A 290 24.78 35.57 -23.50
CA VAL A 290 25.69 36.51 -24.14
C VAL A 290 25.32 37.93 -23.70
N ARG A 291 26.30 38.66 -23.15
CA ARG A 291 26.08 40.04 -22.65
C ARG A 291 25.80 41.03 -23.76
N ASP A 292 26.53 40.92 -24.87
CA ASP A 292 26.39 41.80 -26.05
C ASP A 292 26.24 40.95 -27.33
N PRO A 293 25.00 40.73 -27.79
CA PRO A 293 24.72 39.94 -28.99
C PRO A 293 25.42 40.44 -30.26
N HIS A 294 25.67 41.76 -30.38
CA HIS A 294 26.28 42.36 -31.57
C HIS A 294 27.72 41.92 -31.80
N GLN A 295 28.41 41.44 -30.76
CA GLN A 295 29.80 40.98 -30.88
C GLN A 295 29.92 39.54 -31.36
N VAL A 296 28.84 38.76 -31.25
CA VAL A 296 28.88 37.30 -31.45
C VAL A 296 28.05 36.86 -32.66
N LEU A 297 26.96 37.56 -32.97
CA LEU A 297 26.11 37.25 -34.12
C LEU A 297 26.80 37.66 -35.44
N THR A 298 26.73 36.76 -36.42
CA THR A 298 27.08 37.09 -37.81
C THR A 298 25.92 37.79 -38.53
N ASP A 299 26.20 38.51 -39.62
CA ASP A 299 25.14 39.16 -40.43
C ASP A 299 24.10 38.15 -40.96
N GLY A 300 24.56 36.93 -41.31
CA GLY A 300 23.68 35.85 -41.72
C GLY A 300 22.74 35.41 -40.60
N GLN A 301 23.27 35.19 -39.40
CA GLN A 301 22.48 34.86 -38.21
C GLN A 301 21.54 35.98 -37.79
N LEU A 302 21.94 37.25 -37.94
CA LEU A 302 21.09 38.40 -37.67
C LEU A 302 19.85 38.37 -38.58
N SER A 303 20.02 37.98 -39.84
CA SER A 303 18.90 37.83 -40.78
C SER A 303 17.95 36.68 -40.44
N LEU A 304 18.37 35.74 -39.59
CA LEU A 304 17.50 34.65 -39.14
C LEU A 304 16.55 35.04 -38.01
N LEU A 305 16.77 36.21 -37.40
CA LEU A 305 15.86 36.78 -36.39
C LEU A 305 14.61 37.42 -37.02
N TYR A 306 14.58 37.56 -38.35
CA TYR A 306 13.39 38.03 -39.08
C TYR A 306 12.26 36.99 -39.01
N GLN A 307 11.03 37.43 -38.73
CA GLN A 307 9.85 36.55 -38.62
C GLN A 307 9.67 35.65 -39.86
N ASN A 308 9.91 36.19 -41.06
CA ASN A 308 9.74 35.50 -42.34
C ASN A 308 11.04 34.88 -42.88
N ALA A 309 12.06 34.66 -42.04
CA ALA A 309 13.34 34.11 -42.49
C ALA A 309 13.19 32.73 -43.17
N SER A 310 12.25 31.90 -42.71
CA SER A 310 11.88 30.63 -43.36
C SER A 310 10.62 30.03 -42.71
N GLY A 311 10.05 28.99 -43.34
CA GLY A 311 8.92 28.22 -42.81
C GLY A 311 9.19 27.51 -41.47
N TYR A 312 10.45 27.34 -41.09
CA TYR A 312 10.89 26.72 -39.84
C TYR A 312 11.29 27.73 -38.75
N SER A 313 11.10 29.03 -39.00
CA SER A 313 11.45 30.04 -38.00
C SER A 313 10.56 29.89 -36.76
N PRO A 314 11.14 29.75 -35.55
CA PRO A 314 10.37 29.71 -34.30
C PRO A 314 9.61 31.01 -34.03
N PHE A 315 9.92 32.07 -34.77
CA PHE A 315 9.36 33.40 -34.59
C PHE A 315 8.11 33.66 -35.45
N LEU A 316 7.75 32.72 -36.34
CA LEU A 316 6.44 32.73 -37.01
C LEU A 316 5.30 32.81 -36.00
N ILE A 317 5.47 32.16 -34.86
CA ILE A 317 4.54 32.19 -33.72
C ILE A 317 4.87 33.41 -32.86
N ARG A 318 3.92 34.34 -32.74
CA ARG A 318 4.03 35.56 -31.92
C ARG A 318 3.79 35.28 -30.44
N ALA A 319 4.71 34.57 -29.81
CA ALA A 319 4.67 34.28 -28.38
C ALA A 319 5.98 34.64 -27.68
N ASN A 320 5.83 35.01 -26.40
CA ASN A 320 6.92 35.29 -25.49
C ASN A 320 7.65 34.00 -25.12
N GLY A 321 8.97 34.04 -24.91
CA GLY A 321 9.73 32.86 -24.47
C GLY A 321 9.87 31.75 -25.52
N THR A 322 9.61 32.03 -26.79
CA THR A 322 9.92 31.12 -27.90
C THR A 322 11.37 31.28 -28.32
N GLY A 323 11.97 30.21 -28.85
CA GLY A 323 13.39 30.22 -29.16
C GLY A 323 13.90 28.86 -29.63
N GLY A 324 15.20 28.79 -29.84
CA GLY A 324 15.86 27.58 -30.31
C GLY A 324 17.34 27.79 -30.59
N LEU A 325 18.03 26.69 -30.88
CA LEU A 325 19.42 26.71 -31.35
C LEU A 325 19.46 27.39 -32.72
N LEU A 326 20.18 28.50 -32.81
CA LEU A 326 20.30 29.34 -33.99
C LEU A 326 21.23 28.65 -35.01
N PRO A 327 20.77 28.36 -36.24
CA PRO A 327 21.62 27.79 -37.27
C PRO A 327 22.52 28.84 -37.91
N ASP A 328 23.60 28.39 -38.56
CA ASP A 328 24.54 29.28 -39.26
C ASP A 328 23.99 29.78 -40.59
N GLY A 329 22.99 29.10 -41.16
CA GLY A 329 22.48 29.35 -42.52
C GLY A 329 20.98 29.63 -42.57
N GLN A 330 20.13 28.63 -42.35
CA GLN A 330 18.67 28.72 -42.46
C GLN A 330 18.01 27.82 -41.41
N TRP A 331 16.85 28.22 -40.88
CA TRP A 331 16.05 27.34 -40.02
C TRP A 331 15.55 26.10 -40.77
N GLY A 332 15.31 25.01 -40.05
CA GLY A 332 14.99 23.70 -40.62
C GLY A 332 16.23 22.87 -40.96
N ASN A 333 17.36 23.52 -41.25
CA ASN A 333 18.61 22.82 -41.51
C ASN A 333 19.31 22.46 -40.20
N GLY A 334 19.43 21.17 -39.94
CA GLY A 334 20.24 20.62 -38.85
C GLY A 334 21.74 20.87 -39.01
N PRO A 335 22.54 20.56 -37.97
CA PRO A 335 24.00 20.54 -38.09
C PRO A 335 24.47 19.56 -39.18
N MET A 336 25.53 19.93 -39.90
CA MET A 336 26.16 19.02 -40.86
C MET A 336 26.83 17.87 -40.11
N ILE A 337 26.26 16.67 -40.24
CA ILE A 337 26.83 15.45 -39.66
C ILE A 337 27.95 14.92 -40.58
N ARG A 338 29.17 14.78 -40.05
CA ARG A 338 30.27 14.10 -40.75
C ARG A 338 30.17 12.58 -40.67
N ASP A 339 29.79 12.07 -39.50
CA ASP A 339 29.61 10.63 -39.23
C ASP A 339 28.25 10.41 -38.53
N PRO A 340 27.29 9.72 -39.16
CA PRO A 340 25.96 9.46 -38.59
C PRO A 340 25.97 8.57 -37.34
N HIS A 341 27.07 7.88 -37.05
CA HIS A 341 27.20 7.03 -35.88
C HIS A 341 27.76 7.76 -34.66
N MET A 342 28.29 8.97 -34.83
CA MET A 342 28.76 9.79 -33.71
C MET A 342 27.63 10.67 -33.17
N PRO A 343 27.49 10.78 -31.83
CA PRO A 343 26.57 11.75 -31.26
C PRO A 343 26.99 13.17 -31.65
N ILE A 344 26.01 14.05 -31.84
CA ILE A 344 26.27 15.46 -32.10
C ILE A 344 26.73 16.07 -30.78
N SER A 345 27.90 16.69 -30.78
CA SER A 345 28.42 17.45 -29.65
C SER A 345 29.05 18.73 -30.19
N GLU A 346 28.40 19.85 -29.94
CA GLU A 346 28.84 21.15 -30.47
C GLU A 346 28.36 22.29 -29.55
N THR A 347 28.80 23.49 -29.88
CA THR A 347 28.41 24.71 -29.20
C THR A 347 27.78 25.64 -30.22
N ARG A 348 26.54 26.08 -29.95
CA ARG A 348 25.77 26.97 -30.82
C ARG A 348 25.17 28.12 -30.04
N LEU A 349 24.85 29.19 -30.77
CA LEU A 349 24.03 30.25 -30.23
C LEU A 349 22.60 29.75 -30.06
N PHE A 350 21.94 30.15 -28.98
CA PHE A 350 20.54 29.92 -28.71
C PHE A 350 19.85 31.28 -28.66
N THR A 351 18.79 31.43 -29.44
CA THR A 351 17.98 32.65 -29.48
C THR A 351 16.74 32.46 -28.64
N PHE A 352 16.44 33.45 -27.79
CA PHE A 352 15.27 33.46 -26.94
C PHE A 352 14.52 34.79 -27.11
N ARG A 353 13.28 34.73 -27.57
CA ARG A 353 12.47 35.89 -27.89
C ARG A 353 11.76 36.43 -26.66
N ILE A 354 11.85 37.74 -26.49
CA ILE A 354 11.19 38.50 -25.44
C ILE A 354 10.38 39.60 -26.14
N TRP A 355 9.08 39.35 -26.19
CA TRP A 355 8.04 40.30 -26.52
C TRP A 355 7.87 41.31 -25.39
N ILE A 356 8.10 42.57 -25.72
CA ILE A 356 7.92 43.70 -24.84
C ILE A 356 6.64 44.42 -25.30
N PRO A 357 5.57 44.44 -24.48
CA PRO A 357 4.33 45.08 -24.87
C PRO A 357 4.57 46.57 -25.11
N TRP A 358 4.08 47.06 -26.24
CA TRP A 358 4.26 48.45 -26.62
C TRP A 358 3.38 49.35 -25.74
N SER A 359 4.01 50.15 -24.88
CA SER A 359 3.31 51.13 -24.06
C SER A 359 3.10 52.46 -24.82
N TYR A 360 2.10 52.54 -25.70
CA TYR A 360 1.48 53.79 -26.22
C TYR A 360 2.41 54.83 -26.93
N PRO A 361 1.88 55.88 -27.62
CA PRO A 361 2.33 56.24 -28.96
C PRO A 361 3.45 57.27 -28.91
N THR A 362 4.68 56.83 -28.69
CA THR A 362 5.85 57.62 -29.08
C THR A 362 6.13 57.39 -30.56
N THR A 363 6.33 58.49 -31.31
CA THR A 363 6.69 58.49 -32.74
C THR A 363 8.02 57.80 -33.06
N ALA A 364 8.82 57.46 -32.04
CA ALA A 364 9.97 56.59 -32.15
C ALA A 364 9.62 55.21 -31.60
N ALA A 365 9.82 54.17 -32.42
CA ALA A 365 9.73 52.79 -31.98
C ALA A 365 10.74 52.56 -30.84
N PRO A 366 10.31 52.10 -29.66
CA PRO A 366 11.20 51.91 -28.51
C PRO A 366 12.32 50.93 -28.88
N LEU A 367 13.56 51.29 -28.58
CA LEU A 367 14.72 50.41 -28.73
C LEU A 367 14.60 49.23 -27.75
N CYS A 368 15.13 48.07 -28.14
CA CYS A 368 15.22 46.94 -27.21
C CYS A 368 16.00 47.35 -25.96
N PRO A 369 15.49 47.05 -24.74
CA PRO A 369 16.16 47.39 -23.50
C PRO A 369 17.60 46.91 -23.49
N GLN A 370 18.47 47.79 -23.03
CA GLN A 370 19.85 47.46 -22.67
C GLN A 370 19.89 47.20 -21.17
N ASN A 371 20.79 46.34 -20.71
CA ASN A 371 20.91 45.94 -19.30
C ASN A 371 19.63 45.32 -18.71
N TYR A 372 18.97 44.42 -19.44
CA TYR A 372 17.81 43.68 -18.96
C TYR A 372 18.23 42.53 -18.03
N THR A 373 17.55 42.38 -16.90
CA THR A 373 17.78 41.25 -15.98
C THR A 373 16.96 40.04 -16.43
N ILE A 374 17.59 39.13 -17.20
CA ILE A 374 16.89 37.96 -17.77
C ILE A 374 16.64 36.86 -16.75
N ASP A 375 17.60 36.65 -15.86
CA ASP A 375 17.57 35.67 -14.78
C ASP A 375 18.11 36.35 -13.51
N PRO A 376 17.80 35.86 -12.29
CA PRO A 376 18.22 36.48 -11.05
C PRO A 376 19.74 36.75 -11.01
N GLY A 377 20.12 38.03 -10.92
CA GLY A 377 21.52 38.46 -10.87
C GLY A 377 22.26 38.52 -12.20
N LEU A 378 21.58 38.28 -13.33
CA LEU A 378 22.21 38.28 -14.65
C LEU A 378 21.60 39.33 -15.58
N VAL A 379 22.45 40.25 -16.01
CA VAL A 379 22.10 41.39 -16.86
C VAL A 379 22.68 41.20 -18.26
N ILE A 380 21.85 41.35 -19.28
CA ILE A 380 22.23 41.22 -20.69
C ILE A 380 21.62 42.31 -21.57
N ASN A 381 22.18 42.49 -22.77
CA ASN A 381 21.61 43.35 -23.80
C ASN A 381 20.79 42.53 -24.78
N PHE A 382 19.68 43.12 -25.24
CA PHE A 382 18.87 42.54 -26.30
C PHE A 382 19.21 43.11 -27.66
N ILE A 383 18.98 42.28 -28.68
CA ILE A 383 19.06 42.68 -30.08
C ILE A 383 17.66 42.71 -30.71
N SER A 384 17.44 43.67 -31.60
CA SER A 384 16.19 43.82 -32.35
C SER A 384 16.25 42.94 -33.60
N GLY A 385 15.29 42.02 -33.78
CA GLY A 385 15.25 41.16 -34.97
C GLY A 385 14.70 41.83 -36.24
N SER A 386 14.05 43.00 -36.13
CA SER A 386 13.62 43.83 -37.28
C SER A 386 13.03 45.17 -36.86
N ASP A 387 13.05 46.16 -37.76
CA ASP A 387 12.20 47.37 -37.74
C ASP A 387 10.78 47.05 -38.27
N TYR A 388 9.97 46.25 -37.58
CA TYR A 388 8.53 46.19 -37.92
C TYR A 388 7.81 47.43 -37.38
N PRO A 389 6.86 48.02 -38.14
CA PRO A 389 6.09 49.18 -37.69
C PRO A 389 5.15 48.89 -36.51
N ASP A 390 4.82 47.63 -36.24
CA ASP A 390 3.81 47.22 -35.25
C ASP A 390 4.39 46.67 -33.91
N GLY A 391 5.71 46.77 -33.73
CA GLY A 391 6.42 46.34 -32.53
C GLY A 391 7.76 45.68 -32.85
N ARG A 392 8.73 45.79 -31.94
CA ARG A 392 10.04 45.14 -32.07
C ARG A 392 10.07 43.85 -31.26
N ASP A 393 10.37 42.75 -31.93
CA ASP A 393 10.82 41.53 -31.27
C ASP A 393 12.24 41.73 -30.76
N CYS A 394 12.42 41.57 -29.45
CA CYS A 394 13.72 41.63 -28.81
C CYS A 394 14.21 40.21 -28.52
N PHE A 395 15.50 39.96 -28.76
CA PHE A 395 16.09 38.65 -28.62
C PHE A 395 17.23 38.68 -27.62
N ALA A 396 17.19 37.74 -26.68
CA ALA A 396 18.33 37.35 -25.87
C ALA A 396 19.08 36.23 -26.58
N ILE A 397 20.42 36.28 -26.52
CA ILE A 397 21.29 35.26 -27.10
C ILE A 397 22.03 34.55 -25.98
N ALA A 398 22.14 33.23 -26.07
CA ALA A 398 22.98 32.42 -25.19
C ALA A 398 23.95 31.58 -26.00
N ASN A 399 25.09 31.24 -25.42
CA ASN A 399 25.99 30.22 -25.89
C ASN A 399 25.63 28.89 -25.22
N VAL A 400 25.35 27.86 -26.03
CA VAL A 400 24.85 26.57 -25.56
C VAL A 400 25.73 25.45 -26.10
N SER A 401 26.44 24.78 -25.20
CA SER A 401 27.16 23.54 -25.48
C SER A 401 26.25 22.37 -25.15
N TYR A 402 26.01 21.48 -26.11
CA TYR A 402 25.04 20.41 -25.96
C TYR A 402 25.48 19.12 -26.64
N ARG A 403 24.82 18.02 -26.25
CA ARG A 403 24.93 16.70 -26.86
C ARG A 403 23.57 16.19 -27.28
N ALA A 404 23.46 15.75 -28.52
CA ALA A 404 22.23 15.21 -29.09
C ALA A 404 22.49 13.87 -29.79
N GLY A 405 21.54 12.96 -29.65
CA GLY A 405 21.62 11.63 -30.24
C GLY A 405 20.45 10.77 -29.78
N VAL A 406 20.73 9.48 -29.64
CA VAL A 406 19.79 8.50 -29.09
C VAL A 406 20.47 7.67 -28.02
N ILE A 407 19.69 6.99 -27.21
CA ILE A 407 20.17 6.00 -26.23
C ILE A 407 19.41 4.69 -26.44
N SER A 408 20.06 3.57 -26.17
CA SER A 408 19.38 2.27 -26.10
C SER A 408 19.09 1.96 -24.64
N SER A 409 17.83 2.05 -24.25
CA SER A 409 17.41 1.79 -22.87
C SER A 409 16.96 0.36 -22.70
N GLN A 410 17.58 -0.34 -21.74
CA GLN A 410 17.21 -1.71 -21.38
C GLN A 410 16.03 -1.77 -20.41
N ASN A 411 15.71 -0.66 -19.74
CA ASN A 411 14.69 -0.59 -18.70
C ASN A 411 13.80 0.65 -18.88
N CYS A 412 13.27 0.86 -20.08
CA CYS A 412 12.33 1.95 -20.34
C CYS A 412 11.03 1.71 -19.59
N LYS A 413 10.65 2.62 -18.70
CA LYS A 413 9.43 2.50 -17.90
C LYS A 413 8.25 3.13 -18.63
N ILE A 414 7.13 2.42 -18.71
CA ILE A 414 5.86 2.99 -19.20
C ILE A 414 5.27 3.85 -18.08
N ILE A 415 5.13 5.15 -18.30
CA ILE A 415 4.59 6.09 -17.29
C ILE A 415 3.10 6.38 -17.50
N SER A 416 2.62 6.30 -18.72
CA SER A 416 1.21 6.41 -19.11
C SER A 416 0.96 5.57 -20.36
N ALA A 417 -0.30 5.45 -20.79
CA ALA A 417 -0.61 4.77 -22.05
C ALA A 417 0.24 5.36 -23.19
N ASN A 418 0.95 4.49 -23.92
CA ASN A 418 1.90 4.82 -24.99
C ASN A 418 3.16 5.59 -24.59
N VAL A 419 3.32 6.10 -23.37
CA VAL A 419 4.49 6.93 -23.05
C VAL A 419 5.51 6.11 -22.29
N VAL A 420 6.70 6.01 -22.86
CA VAL A 420 7.86 5.41 -22.22
C VAL A 420 8.81 6.50 -21.77
N GLU A 421 9.45 6.26 -20.63
CA GLU A 421 10.41 7.17 -20.01
C GLU A 421 11.71 6.43 -19.74
N ALA A 422 12.82 7.11 -20.03
CA ALA A 422 14.17 6.71 -19.66
C ALA A 422 14.83 7.83 -18.86
N GLN A 423 15.63 7.47 -17.86
CA GLN A 423 16.36 8.41 -17.02
C GLN A 423 17.86 8.24 -17.21
N ALA A 424 18.57 9.32 -17.56
CA ALA A 424 20.03 9.32 -17.66
C ALA A 424 20.72 8.83 -16.36
N PRO A 425 21.97 8.34 -16.43
CA PRO A 425 22.90 8.40 -17.57
C PRO A 425 22.87 7.17 -18.48
N TYR A 426 22.99 7.40 -19.79
CA TYR A 426 23.20 6.37 -20.80
C TYR A 426 24.27 6.81 -21.80
N PRO A 427 25.02 5.88 -22.41
CA PRO A 427 25.92 6.22 -23.51
C PRO A 427 25.10 6.71 -24.71
N ILE A 428 25.42 7.91 -25.20
CA ILE A 428 24.76 8.51 -26.35
C ILE A 428 25.32 7.88 -27.63
N ILE A 429 24.43 7.48 -28.51
CA ILE A 429 24.72 6.89 -29.81
C ILE A 429 24.32 7.91 -30.89
N GLY A 430 25.12 8.06 -31.93
CA GLY A 430 24.76 8.89 -33.08
C GLY A 430 23.59 8.33 -33.86
N ASN A 431 22.79 9.21 -34.45
CA ASN A 431 21.67 8.85 -35.31
C ASN A 431 21.50 9.91 -36.41
N PHE A 432 21.21 9.47 -37.64
CA PHE A 432 21.10 10.40 -38.78
C PHE A 432 19.89 11.35 -38.65
N GLN A 433 18.84 10.97 -37.92
CA GLN A 433 17.67 11.83 -37.69
C GLN A 433 17.95 12.92 -36.65
N SER A 434 19.04 12.81 -35.87
CA SER A 434 19.35 13.79 -34.83
C SER A 434 19.59 15.19 -35.39
N ALA A 435 20.25 15.33 -36.55
CA ALA A 435 20.43 16.66 -37.15
C ALA A 435 19.09 17.23 -37.62
N GLU A 436 18.29 16.46 -38.34
CA GLU A 436 16.98 16.89 -38.83
C GLU A 436 16.04 17.25 -37.67
N ALA A 437 16.02 16.44 -36.61
CA ALA A 437 15.28 16.72 -35.38
C ALA A 437 15.70 18.05 -34.74
N LEU A 438 17.02 18.36 -34.70
CA LEU A 438 17.52 19.65 -34.22
C LEU A 438 17.10 20.82 -35.12
N GLY A 439 17.00 20.61 -36.43
CA GLY A 439 16.52 21.62 -37.37
C GLY A 439 15.03 21.96 -37.18
N ILE A 440 14.22 20.97 -36.84
CA ILE A 440 12.76 21.10 -36.63
C ILE A 440 12.42 21.59 -35.21
N ALA A 441 13.23 21.23 -34.21
CA ALA A 441 12.96 21.50 -32.79
C ALA A 441 12.61 22.96 -32.46
N PRO A 442 13.25 24.01 -33.00
CA PRO A 442 12.90 25.40 -32.69
C PRO A 442 11.43 25.73 -32.98
N LEU A 443 10.93 25.39 -34.18
CA LEU A 443 9.54 25.64 -34.54
C LEU A 443 8.58 24.85 -33.66
N LEU A 444 8.93 23.60 -33.34
CA LEU A 444 8.12 22.76 -32.47
C LEU A 444 8.08 23.29 -31.02
N ALA A 445 9.19 23.80 -30.50
CA ALA A 445 9.24 24.47 -29.19
C ALA A 445 8.33 25.70 -29.16
N ALA A 446 8.28 26.48 -30.24
CA ALA A 446 7.36 27.61 -30.35
C ALA A 446 5.88 27.16 -30.38
N ASN A 447 5.57 26.04 -31.06
CA ASN A 447 4.24 25.41 -31.05
C ASN A 447 3.82 24.95 -29.64
N PHE A 448 4.76 24.40 -28.86
CA PHE A 448 4.50 24.02 -27.46
C PHE A 448 4.10 25.23 -26.63
N PHE A 449 4.77 26.36 -26.84
CA PHE A 449 4.46 27.59 -26.13
C PHE A 449 3.07 28.12 -26.49
N LEU A 450 2.72 28.11 -27.78
CA LEU A 450 1.41 28.55 -28.25
C LEU A 450 0.27 27.70 -27.68
N SER A 451 0.48 26.39 -27.59
CA SER A 451 -0.57 25.42 -27.25
C SER A 451 -0.57 25.01 -25.76
N ASN A 452 0.43 25.41 -24.99
CA ASN A 452 0.55 25.21 -23.55
C ASN A 452 0.44 23.75 -23.03
N TYR A 453 0.72 22.74 -23.86
CA TYR A 453 0.60 21.32 -23.44
C TYR A 453 1.95 20.64 -23.10
N ALA A 454 3.07 21.19 -23.57
CA ALA A 454 4.41 20.62 -23.37
C ALA A 454 5.40 21.59 -22.72
N ILE A 455 4.92 22.72 -22.20
CA ILE A 455 5.73 23.68 -21.45
C ILE A 455 5.97 23.12 -20.03
N PRO A 456 7.19 23.18 -19.48
CA PRO A 456 7.40 22.89 -18.06
C PRO A 456 6.58 23.87 -17.20
N LEU A 457 5.78 23.35 -16.25
CA LEU A 457 4.95 24.19 -15.38
C LEU A 457 5.77 25.06 -14.40
N ASN A 458 6.95 24.58 -14.00
CA ASN A 458 7.84 25.29 -13.09
C ASN A 458 9.29 25.21 -13.57
N PHE A 459 9.72 26.20 -14.35
CA PHE A 459 11.08 26.27 -14.89
C PHE A 459 12.01 27.16 -14.07
N GLY A 460 11.48 28.07 -13.24
CA GLY A 460 12.24 28.96 -12.36
C GLY A 460 13.02 30.09 -13.07
N THR A 461 13.78 29.76 -14.13
CA THR A 461 14.62 30.70 -14.91
C THR A 461 14.37 30.56 -16.40
N ASN A 462 14.60 31.63 -17.17
CA ASN A 462 14.50 31.59 -18.64
C ASN A 462 15.52 30.63 -19.24
N ARG A 463 16.69 30.47 -18.60
CA ARG A 463 17.67 29.43 -18.93
C ARG A 463 17.06 28.03 -18.88
N ASN A 464 16.46 27.66 -17.75
CA ASN A 464 15.86 26.34 -17.57
C ASN A 464 14.68 26.12 -18.53
N LEU A 465 13.88 27.15 -18.80
CA LEU A 465 12.80 27.10 -19.79
C LEU A 465 13.36 26.79 -21.19
N GLY A 466 14.41 27.49 -21.61
CA GLY A 466 15.06 27.28 -22.91
C GLY A 466 15.63 25.86 -23.06
N ILE A 467 16.30 25.35 -22.01
CA ILE A 467 16.85 23.99 -21.99
C ILE A 467 15.74 22.94 -22.08
N GLU A 468 14.68 23.07 -21.27
CA GLU A 468 13.55 22.13 -21.26
C GLU A 468 12.80 22.13 -22.59
N LEU A 469 12.48 23.30 -23.14
CA LEU A 469 11.76 23.40 -24.40
C LEU A 469 12.58 22.82 -25.55
N ALA A 470 13.88 23.12 -25.61
CA ALA A 470 14.76 22.54 -26.64
C ALA A 470 14.83 21.01 -26.52
N SER A 471 14.97 20.49 -25.30
CA SER A 471 15.03 19.06 -25.06
C SER A 471 13.74 18.35 -25.45
N ARG A 472 12.58 18.84 -24.99
CA ARG A 472 11.28 18.25 -25.33
C ARG A 472 10.99 18.32 -26.82
N ALA A 473 11.34 19.44 -27.46
CA ALA A 473 11.10 19.62 -28.88
C ALA A 473 11.99 18.72 -29.72
N TYR A 474 13.26 18.56 -29.36
CA TYR A 474 14.14 17.58 -29.99
C TYR A 474 13.58 16.16 -29.85
N GLN A 475 13.15 15.77 -28.63
CA GLN A 475 12.63 14.42 -28.39
C GLN A 475 11.39 14.13 -29.23
N ALA A 476 10.46 15.07 -29.32
CA ALA A 476 9.25 14.94 -30.11
C ALA A 476 9.51 14.94 -31.62
N ALA A 477 10.40 15.83 -32.11
CA ALA A 477 10.79 15.87 -33.51
C ALA A 477 11.50 14.57 -33.93
N TRP A 478 12.45 14.09 -33.12
CA TRP A 478 13.15 12.84 -33.39
C TRP A 478 12.20 11.65 -33.38
N ALA A 479 11.29 11.56 -32.39
CA ALA A 479 10.31 10.48 -32.34
C ALA A 479 9.39 10.46 -33.57
N ALA A 480 8.92 11.64 -34.01
CA ALA A 480 8.10 11.75 -35.22
C ALA A 480 8.87 11.33 -36.48
N LEU A 481 10.13 11.76 -36.63
CA LEU A 481 10.99 11.33 -37.74
C LEU A 481 11.23 9.81 -37.72
N ALA A 482 11.49 9.23 -36.55
CA ALA A 482 11.70 7.81 -36.37
C ALA A 482 10.47 6.99 -36.76
N ASP A 483 9.28 7.44 -36.37
CA ASP A 483 8.01 6.77 -36.65
C ASP A 483 7.51 7.03 -38.08
N TYR A 484 7.86 8.17 -38.69
CA TYR A 484 7.51 8.45 -40.08
C TYR A 484 8.30 7.58 -41.06
N TYR A 485 9.61 7.48 -40.86
CA TYR A 485 10.51 6.73 -41.75
C TYR A 485 10.58 5.22 -41.46
N THR A 486 9.51 4.63 -40.92
CA THR A 486 9.48 3.23 -40.45
C THR A 486 9.88 2.25 -41.56
N ALA A 487 11.16 1.85 -41.58
CA ALA A 487 11.69 0.90 -42.55
C ALA A 487 12.00 -0.46 -41.90
N SER A 488 12.36 -0.47 -40.61
CA SER A 488 12.57 -1.67 -39.80
C SER A 488 11.96 -1.47 -38.42
N ALA A 489 11.07 -2.40 -38.05
CA ALA A 489 10.51 -2.47 -36.72
C ALA A 489 11.20 -3.57 -35.93
N ASN A 490 11.82 -3.23 -34.81
CA ASN A 490 12.41 -4.21 -33.91
C ASN A 490 11.34 -4.74 -32.95
N ALA A 491 11.42 -6.04 -32.67
CA ALA A 491 10.64 -6.67 -31.62
C ALA A 491 11.35 -6.46 -30.28
N THR A 492 10.62 -5.98 -29.27
CA THR A 492 11.17 -5.75 -27.92
C THR A 492 10.47 -6.63 -26.89
N THR A 493 11.24 -7.08 -25.91
CA THR A 493 10.69 -7.85 -24.79
C THR A 493 10.03 -6.91 -23.80
N VAL A 494 8.85 -7.30 -23.31
CA VAL A 494 8.05 -6.52 -22.35
C VAL A 494 8.03 -7.23 -21.00
N GLN A 495 8.23 -6.48 -19.93
CA GLN A 495 7.88 -6.90 -18.58
C GLN A 495 6.65 -6.11 -18.15
N ILE A 496 5.54 -6.80 -17.95
CA ILE A 496 4.23 -6.22 -17.65
C ILE A 496 4.11 -6.02 -16.15
N ALA A 497 3.75 -4.81 -15.75
CA ALA A 497 3.52 -4.44 -14.37
C ALA A 497 2.17 -4.95 -13.88
N LEU A 498 2.21 -5.77 -12.83
CA LEU A 498 1.01 -6.21 -12.11
C LEU A 498 0.84 -5.41 -10.82
N PRO A 499 -0.35 -4.84 -10.57
CA PRO A 499 -0.65 -4.21 -9.29
C PRO A 499 -0.68 -5.29 -8.20
N THR A 500 0.15 -5.09 -7.19
CA THR A 500 0.29 -5.96 -6.01
C THR A 500 0.28 -5.11 -4.75
N LEU A 501 0.10 -5.74 -3.59
CA LEU A 501 0.27 -5.09 -2.30
C LEU A 501 1.48 -5.68 -1.60
N ARG A 502 2.38 -4.81 -1.13
CA ARG A 502 3.48 -5.19 -0.27
C ARG A 502 3.01 -5.16 1.17
N ALA A 503 3.23 -6.24 1.90
CA ALA A 503 3.05 -6.23 3.34
C ALA A 503 4.25 -5.53 3.97
N GLU A 504 4.01 -4.42 4.65
CA GLU A 504 4.99 -3.76 5.51
C GLU A 504 4.59 -4.01 6.96
N ILE A 505 5.46 -4.67 7.72
CA ILE A 505 5.15 -5.08 9.07
C ILE A 505 5.78 -4.12 10.07
N THR A 506 4.92 -3.49 10.86
CA THR A 506 5.33 -2.63 11.96
C THR A 506 5.93 -3.49 13.09
N HIS A 507 7.25 -3.63 13.09
CA HIS A 507 7.99 -4.55 13.96
C HIS A 507 7.67 -4.38 15.45
N TRP A 508 7.54 -3.14 15.93
CA TRP A 508 7.26 -2.88 17.35
C TRP A 508 5.91 -3.44 17.80
N ARG A 509 4.90 -3.49 16.92
CA ARG A 509 3.58 -4.07 17.23
C ARG A 509 3.66 -5.59 17.38
N VAL A 510 4.49 -6.24 16.55
CA VAL A 510 4.78 -7.67 16.67
C VAL A 510 5.56 -7.95 17.95
N TYR A 511 6.58 -7.14 18.28
CA TYR A 511 7.32 -7.29 19.54
C TYR A 511 6.43 -7.04 20.78
N LEU A 512 5.53 -6.07 20.73
CA LEU A 512 4.54 -5.84 21.78
C LEU A 512 3.64 -7.08 21.92
N TRP A 513 3.15 -7.64 20.82
CA TRP A 513 2.35 -8.87 20.83
C TRP A 513 3.10 -10.05 21.46
N VAL A 514 4.37 -10.26 21.09
CA VAL A 514 5.24 -11.29 21.69
C VAL A 514 5.44 -11.03 23.19
N ALA A 515 5.79 -9.80 23.57
CA ALA A 515 6.03 -9.43 24.96
C ALA A 515 4.79 -9.66 25.83
N LEU A 516 3.60 -9.35 25.32
CA LEU A 516 2.33 -9.60 25.99
C LEU A 516 2.07 -11.10 26.21
N HIS A 517 2.31 -11.95 25.20
CA HIS A 517 2.19 -13.40 25.34
C HIS A 517 3.25 -14.01 26.27
N LEU A 518 4.50 -13.53 26.22
CA LEU A 518 5.57 -13.96 27.11
C LEU A 518 5.31 -13.53 28.56
N TRP A 519 4.75 -12.34 28.78
CA TRP A 519 4.35 -11.87 30.10
C TRP A 519 3.27 -12.77 30.72
N VAL A 520 2.23 -13.10 29.95
CA VAL A 520 1.20 -14.05 30.38
C VAL A 520 1.82 -15.43 30.67
N LEU A 521 2.71 -15.92 29.80
CA LEU A 521 3.40 -17.19 30.01
C LEU A 521 4.25 -17.18 31.29
N ALA A 522 4.96 -16.09 31.56
CA ALA A 522 5.73 -15.91 32.79
C ALA A 522 4.84 -15.90 34.04
N LEU A 523 3.68 -15.23 33.99
CA LEU A 523 2.68 -15.31 35.07
C LEU A 523 2.19 -16.75 35.28
N GLY A 524 1.90 -17.47 34.20
CA GLY A 524 1.48 -18.87 34.27
C GLY A 524 2.53 -19.79 34.87
N LEU A 525 3.80 -19.63 34.49
CA LEU A 525 4.92 -20.37 35.08
C LEU A 525 5.14 -20.01 36.56
N LEU A 526 4.99 -18.74 36.92
CA LEU A 526 5.03 -18.31 38.32
C LEU A 526 3.91 -18.97 39.14
N PHE A 527 2.69 -19.03 38.60
CA PHE A 527 1.58 -19.73 39.24
C PHE A 527 1.84 -21.23 39.33
N ALA A 528 2.40 -21.86 38.29
CA ALA A 528 2.81 -23.25 38.33
C ALA A 528 3.86 -23.51 39.42
N TYR A 529 4.83 -22.61 39.57
CA TYR A 529 5.84 -22.68 40.61
C TYR A 529 5.24 -22.57 42.01
N ILE A 530 4.39 -21.57 42.25
CA ILE A 530 3.71 -21.40 43.54
C ILE A 530 2.87 -22.64 43.86
N GLN A 531 2.13 -23.17 42.87
CA GLN A 531 1.32 -24.37 43.03
C GLN A 531 2.15 -25.63 43.31
N SER A 532 3.35 -25.74 42.75
CA SER A 532 4.25 -26.88 43.03
C SER A 532 4.72 -26.94 44.49
N ARG A 533 4.57 -25.83 45.23
CA ARG A 533 4.85 -25.73 46.67
C ARG A 533 3.63 -26.03 47.55
N CYS A 534 2.46 -26.26 46.97
CA CYS A 534 1.26 -26.64 47.70
C CYS A 534 1.17 -28.18 47.76
N ASP A 535 0.96 -28.74 48.94
CA ASP A 535 0.90 -30.19 49.17
C ASP A 535 -0.37 -30.86 48.60
N HIS A 536 -1.24 -30.10 47.93
CA HIS A 536 -2.50 -30.61 47.40
C HIS A 536 -2.33 -31.24 46.00
N PRO A 537 -2.86 -32.46 45.78
CA PRO A 537 -2.80 -33.14 44.49
C PRO A 537 -3.50 -32.34 43.40
N TRP A 538 -3.12 -32.59 42.15
CA TRP A 538 -3.76 -31.91 41.01
C TRP A 538 -5.18 -32.40 40.83
N VAL A 539 -6.13 -31.47 40.96
CA VAL A 539 -7.54 -31.70 40.67
C VAL A 539 -7.67 -31.78 39.14
N GLU A 540 -7.68 -33.01 38.61
CA GLU A 540 -7.83 -33.27 37.17
C GLU A 540 -9.26 -33.03 36.71
N ASP A 541 -10.23 -33.26 37.58
CA ASP A 541 -11.64 -33.08 37.29
C ASP A 541 -12.27 -32.03 38.25
N PRO A 542 -12.70 -30.86 37.74
CA PRO A 542 -13.32 -29.83 38.56
C PRO A 542 -14.65 -30.29 39.18
N THR A 543 -15.30 -31.31 38.62
CA THR A 543 -16.49 -31.92 39.25
C THR A 543 -16.11 -32.76 40.46
N MET A 544 -14.96 -33.43 40.40
CA MET A 544 -14.42 -34.16 41.55
C MET A 544 -13.97 -33.21 42.65
N ALA A 545 -13.57 -31.98 42.33
CA ALA A 545 -13.11 -30.98 43.30
C ALA A 545 -14.07 -30.80 44.48
N VAL A 546 -15.39 -30.94 44.27
CA VAL A 546 -16.41 -30.86 45.31
C VAL A 546 -16.20 -31.88 46.43
N PHE A 547 -15.68 -33.08 46.09
CA PHE A 547 -15.37 -34.13 47.06
C PHE A 547 -14.02 -33.94 47.77
N TRP A 548 -13.10 -33.18 47.17
CA TRP A 548 -11.76 -32.93 47.73
C TRP A 548 -11.69 -31.66 48.55
N LEU A 549 -12.63 -30.74 48.38
CA LEU A 549 -12.71 -29.52 49.17
C LEU A 549 -13.19 -29.87 50.58
N ASP A 550 -12.30 -29.68 51.57
CA ASP A 550 -12.68 -29.75 52.97
C ASP A 550 -13.63 -28.57 53.31
N THR A 551 -14.92 -28.81 53.14
CA THR A 551 -15.97 -27.82 53.43
C THR A 551 -16.25 -27.67 54.92
N THR A 552 -15.60 -28.44 55.80
CA THR A 552 -15.86 -28.41 57.25
C THR A 552 -15.58 -27.03 57.84
N ALA A 553 -14.55 -26.33 57.37
CA ALA A 553 -14.24 -24.95 57.80
C ALA A 553 -15.31 -23.93 57.36
N ALA A 554 -16.00 -24.16 56.24
CA ALA A 554 -17.11 -23.31 55.79
C ALA A 554 -18.44 -23.66 56.48
N LEU A 555 -18.63 -24.93 56.86
CA LEU A 555 -19.80 -25.45 57.56
C LEU A 555 -19.83 -25.11 59.06
N GLN A 556 -18.69 -24.77 59.69
CA GLN A 556 -18.63 -24.40 61.11
C GLN A 556 -19.54 -23.21 61.52
N ARG A 557 -20.06 -22.41 60.59
CA ARG A 557 -21.01 -21.31 60.88
C ARG A 557 -22.49 -21.68 60.72
N VAL A 558 -22.82 -22.83 60.17
CA VAL A 558 -24.18 -23.35 60.16
C VAL A 558 -24.21 -24.40 61.25
N SER A 559 -24.91 -24.13 62.37
CA SER A 559 -25.12 -25.15 63.40
C SER A 559 -25.68 -26.38 62.73
N ASP A 560 -24.87 -27.44 62.66
CA ASP A 560 -25.31 -28.72 62.12
C ASP A 560 -26.59 -29.13 62.87
N PRO A 561 -27.75 -29.24 62.18
CA PRO A 561 -28.99 -29.61 62.84
C PRO A 561 -28.91 -31.01 63.48
N TRP A 562 -27.86 -31.78 63.21
CA TRP A 562 -27.65 -33.15 63.68
C TRP A 562 -26.57 -33.31 64.76
N GLN A 563 -26.14 -32.23 65.46
CA GLN A 563 -25.19 -32.39 66.55
C GLN A 563 -25.76 -33.30 67.68
N PRO A 564 -25.09 -34.42 68.02
CA PRO A 564 -25.49 -35.28 69.13
C PRO A 564 -25.34 -34.49 70.43
N GLY A 565 -26.46 -34.17 71.08
CA GLY A 565 -26.50 -33.37 72.32
C GLY A 565 -27.45 -32.18 72.30
N ARG A 566 -28.08 -31.84 71.17
CA ARG A 566 -29.29 -31.02 71.20
C ARG A 566 -30.47 -31.91 71.60
N GLU A 567 -30.94 -31.76 72.83
CA GLU A 567 -32.23 -32.32 73.26
C GLU A 567 -33.34 -31.73 72.40
N LEU A 568 -33.81 -32.52 71.43
CA LEU A 568 -35.11 -32.31 70.83
C LEU A 568 -36.14 -32.53 71.94
N ARG A 569 -36.77 -31.46 72.41
CA ARG A 569 -37.89 -31.55 73.34
C ARG A 569 -38.94 -32.51 72.75
N GLU A 570 -39.24 -33.58 73.47
CA GLU A 570 -40.29 -34.53 73.12
C GLU A 570 -41.60 -33.78 72.85
N GLY A 571 -42.05 -33.80 71.60
CA GLY A 571 -43.30 -33.18 71.14
C GLY A 571 -43.18 -32.25 69.93
N GLY A 572 -41.98 -31.86 69.50
CA GLY A 572 -41.78 -31.06 68.28
C GLY A 572 -41.71 -31.92 67.02
N MET A 573 -42.78 -31.97 66.21
CA MET A 573 -42.75 -32.59 64.88
C MET A 573 -42.16 -31.59 63.88
N LEU A 574 -40.97 -31.91 63.33
CA LEU A 574 -40.42 -31.18 62.20
C LEU A 574 -41.19 -31.56 60.94
N ILE A 575 -41.99 -30.63 60.42
CA ILE A 575 -42.69 -30.81 59.15
C ILE A 575 -41.83 -30.18 58.06
N LEU A 576 -41.38 -30.99 57.10
CA LEU A 576 -40.86 -30.46 55.84
C LEU A 576 -42.06 -29.97 55.04
N GLU A 577 -42.26 -28.67 55.00
CA GLU A 577 -43.29 -28.05 54.16
C GLU A 577 -42.68 -27.66 52.81
N TYR A 578 -43.31 -28.15 51.75
CA TYR A 578 -43.01 -27.77 50.38
C TYR A 578 -43.78 -26.50 50.08
N ASN A 579 -43.09 -25.35 50.02
CA ASN A 579 -43.77 -24.11 49.69
C ASN A 579 -44.15 -24.08 48.20
N GLU A 580 -45.13 -23.26 47.83
CA GLU A 580 -45.62 -23.14 46.45
C GLU A 580 -44.55 -22.64 45.45
N ALA A 581 -43.39 -22.20 45.95
CA ALA A 581 -42.23 -21.80 45.15
C ALA A 581 -41.22 -22.94 44.89
N GLY A 582 -41.49 -24.17 45.35
CA GLY A 582 -40.63 -25.33 45.11
C GLY A 582 -39.38 -25.40 45.98
N GLN A 583 -39.34 -24.69 47.11
CA GLN A 583 -38.25 -24.73 48.08
C GLN A 583 -38.67 -25.45 49.36
N TRP A 584 -37.78 -26.30 49.87
CA TRP A 584 -37.93 -26.96 51.16
C TRP A 584 -37.59 -26.00 52.28
N SER A 585 -38.50 -25.82 53.24
CA SER A 585 -38.21 -25.11 54.49
C SER A 585 -38.59 -25.98 55.69
N VAL A 586 -37.71 -26.01 56.69
CA VAL A 586 -37.92 -26.74 57.95
C VAL A 586 -38.36 -25.72 58.99
N GLN A 587 -39.61 -25.81 59.44
CA GLN A 587 -40.13 -24.97 60.53
C GLN A 587 -40.46 -25.81 61.77
N ASP A 588 -40.10 -25.29 62.94
CA ASP A 588 -40.48 -25.85 64.22
C ASP A 588 -41.86 -25.27 64.63
N LYS A 589 -42.90 -26.08 64.50
CA LYS A 589 -44.29 -25.65 64.66
C LYS A 589 -44.68 -25.69 66.15
N ARG A 590 -44.47 -24.59 66.87
CA ARG A 590 -45.01 -24.42 68.22
C ARG A 590 -46.53 -24.22 68.20
N SER A 591 -47.25 -25.11 68.88
CA SER A 591 -48.66 -24.92 69.23
C SER A 591 -48.78 -23.89 70.35
N THR A 592 -49.03 -22.63 70.00
CA THR A 592 -49.53 -21.62 70.95
C THR A 592 -50.80 -21.00 70.42
N THR A 593 -51.90 -21.44 71.01
CA THR A 593 -53.22 -20.80 71.03
C THR A 593 -53.16 -19.49 71.80
N SER A 594 -53.35 -18.34 71.13
CA SER A 594 -54.10 -17.17 71.66
C SER A 594 -54.02 -15.96 70.72
N SER A 595 -55.20 -15.52 70.26
CA SER A 595 -55.64 -14.14 69.99
C SER A 595 -55.00 -13.30 68.86
N PRO A 596 -55.82 -12.58 68.06
CA PRO A 596 -55.38 -11.83 66.88
C PRO A 596 -54.96 -10.38 67.23
N PRO A 597 -54.12 -9.77 66.39
CA PRO A 597 -54.38 -8.37 66.05
C PRO A 597 -54.24 -8.07 64.54
N GLU A 598 -55.27 -7.39 64.06
CA GLU A 598 -55.16 -6.09 63.41
C GLU A 598 -54.47 -6.01 62.03
N ARG A 599 -55.32 -6.07 61.00
CA ARG A 599 -55.00 -5.60 59.64
C ARG A 599 -54.64 -4.11 59.68
N ARG A 600 -53.42 -3.76 59.25
CA ARG A 600 -53.12 -2.44 58.68
C ARG A 600 -52.74 -2.58 57.22
N TYR A 601 -53.57 -1.96 56.37
CA TYR A 601 -53.26 -1.61 55.00
C TYR A 601 -52.06 -0.66 54.94
N SER A 602 -51.12 -0.91 54.03
CA SER A 602 -50.13 0.09 53.60
C SER A 602 -49.71 -0.19 52.14
N HIS A 603 -50.31 0.62 51.27
CA HIS A 603 -49.80 1.18 50.01
C HIS A 603 -48.86 0.37 49.11
N SER A 604 -49.44 -0.09 48.01
CA SER A 604 -48.82 -0.32 46.71
C SER A 604 -48.65 0.99 45.93
N ILE A 605 -47.46 1.25 45.38
CA ILE A 605 -47.22 2.11 44.20
C ILE A 605 -46.02 1.50 43.40
N PRO A 606 -45.79 1.86 42.12
CA PRO A 606 -46.24 1.08 40.97
C PRO A 606 -45.06 0.54 40.13
N LEU A 607 -45.30 -0.55 39.39
CA LEU A 607 -44.41 -0.98 38.32
C LEU A 607 -44.61 -0.07 37.09
N GLN A 608 -43.52 0.54 36.65
CA GLN A 608 -43.44 1.32 35.42
C GLN A 608 -43.33 0.37 34.21
N PRO A 609 -44.14 0.56 33.16
CA PRO A 609 -44.13 -0.30 31.97
C PRO A 609 -43.01 0.10 31.01
N ARG A 610 -42.30 -0.90 30.47
CA ARG A 610 -41.46 -0.73 29.27
C ARG A 610 -42.21 -1.30 28.08
N MET A 611 -42.38 -0.45 27.07
CA MET A 611 -43.11 -0.65 25.82
C MET A 611 -42.40 -1.61 24.84
N PRO A 612 -43.13 -2.07 23.79
CA PRO A 612 -42.85 -3.26 22.99
C PRO A 612 -41.95 -3.01 21.74
N PRO A 613 -41.52 -4.08 21.04
CA PRO A 613 -40.81 -3.95 19.77
C PRO A 613 -41.73 -3.51 18.63
N SER A 614 -41.24 -2.57 17.83
CA SER A 614 -41.86 -2.11 16.59
C SER A 614 -41.59 -3.08 15.44
N SER A 615 -42.67 -3.55 14.84
CA SER A 615 -42.75 -4.15 13.52
C SER A 615 -42.50 -3.12 12.41
N SER A 616 -41.78 -3.51 11.35
CA SER A 616 -41.98 -2.93 10.02
C SER A 616 -41.92 -4.03 8.97
N THR A 617 -43.10 -4.41 8.50
CA THR A 617 -43.38 -5.17 7.30
C THR A 617 -43.26 -4.21 6.11
N ILE A 618 -42.45 -4.53 5.09
CA ILE A 618 -42.65 -4.01 3.73
C ILE A 618 -42.54 -5.18 2.75
N THR A 619 -43.68 -5.34 2.10
CA THR A 619 -44.12 -6.05 0.90
C THR A 619 -43.09 -6.56 -0.10
N GLU A 620 -43.28 -7.83 -0.46
CA GLU A 620 -43.01 -8.37 -1.80
C GLU A 620 -43.80 -7.60 -2.85
N GLU A 621 -43.12 -7.20 -3.94
CA GLU A 621 -43.77 -6.98 -5.22
C GLU A 621 -42.91 -7.68 -6.28
N GLU A 622 -43.42 -8.81 -6.73
CA GLU A 622 -43.00 -9.56 -7.90
C GLU A 622 -43.65 -8.91 -9.12
N ASN A 623 -42.83 -8.40 -10.04
CA ASN A 623 -43.22 -8.19 -11.43
C ASN A 623 -41.98 -8.39 -12.30
N GLY A 624 -42.18 -9.17 -13.34
CA GLY A 624 -41.14 -9.72 -14.19
C GLY A 624 -40.78 -8.85 -15.39
N GLU A 625 -39.88 -9.46 -16.15
CA GLU A 625 -39.47 -9.17 -17.53
C GLU A 625 -38.28 -8.22 -17.79
N LEU A 626 -37.42 -8.78 -18.65
CA LEU A 626 -36.49 -8.18 -19.60
C LEU A 626 -35.03 -7.92 -19.19
N GLY A 627 -34.15 -8.68 -19.86
CA GLY A 627 -32.97 -8.10 -20.52
C GLY A 627 -31.65 -8.27 -19.78
N VAL A 628 -30.98 -9.40 -20.02
CA VAL A 628 -29.53 -9.52 -19.78
C VAL A 628 -28.80 -8.75 -20.88
N GLU A 629 -28.47 -7.49 -20.63
CA GLU A 629 -27.45 -6.75 -21.38
C GLU A 629 -26.25 -6.44 -20.48
N MET A 630 -25.11 -7.04 -20.83
CA MET A 630 -23.79 -6.71 -20.31
C MET A 630 -23.38 -5.33 -20.86
N PHE A 631 -23.47 -4.29 -20.04
CA PHE A 631 -22.82 -3.01 -20.35
C PHE A 631 -21.58 -2.79 -19.49
N ALA A 632 -20.43 -2.83 -20.18
CA ALA A 632 -19.15 -2.33 -19.71
C ALA A 632 -19.30 -0.85 -19.34
N ARG A 633 -19.11 -0.52 -18.07
CA ARG A 633 -19.08 0.86 -17.60
C ARG A 633 -17.67 1.40 -17.70
N THR A 634 -17.42 2.13 -18.78
CA THR A 634 -16.35 3.12 -18.92
C THR A 634 -16.51 4.18 -17.83
N SER A 635 -15.50 4.31 -16.97
CA SER A 635 -15.39 5.41 -16.02
C SER A 635 -14.86 6.64 -16.74
N ALA A 636 -15.73 7.62 -16.98
CA ALA A 636 -15.33 8.99 -17.26
C ALA A 636 -14.84 9.65 -15.95
N PRO A 637 -13.74 10.43 -15.95
CA PRO A 637 -13.30 11.15 -14.77
C PRO A 637 -14.17 12.40 -14.57
N THR A 638 -14.78 12.51 -13.40
CA THR A 638 -15.45 13.73 -12.95
C THR A 638 -14.38 14.76 -12.59
N THR A 639 -14.22 15.79 -13.42
CA THR A 639 -13.46 17.00 -13.11
C THR A 639 -14.13 17.74 -11.96
N LEU A 640 -13.53 17.67 -10.77
CA LEU A 640 -13.90 18.47 -9.62
C LEU A 640 -13.24 19.86 -9.77
N HIS A 641 -14.04 20.87 -10.12
CA HIS A 641 -13.61 22.27 -10.08
C HIS A 641 -13.39 22.70 -8.62
N HIS A 642 -12.14 22.85 -8.20
CA HIS A 642 -11.78 23.61 -7.01
C HIS A 642 -11.66 25.09 -7.38
N THR A 643 -12.65 25.88 -6.97
CA THR A 643 -12.55 27.33 -6.88
C THR A 643 -11.76 27.69 -5.62
N SER A 644 -10.45 27.95 -5.75
CA SER A 644 -9.66 28.55 -4.68
C SER A 644 -9.84 30.07 -4.69
N SER A 645 -10.65 30.56 -3.74
CA SER A 645 -10.70 31.97 -3.38
C SER A 645 -9.39 32.37 -2.72
N SER A 646 -8.70 33.32 -3.33
CA SER A 646 -7.59 34.07 -2.75
C SER A 646 -8.08 34.91 -1.58
N ASP A 647 -7.48 34.76 -0.40
CA ASP A 647 -7.44 35.86 0.56
C ASP A 647 -6.07 35.91 1.26
N THR A 648 -5.31 36.90 0.82
CA THR A 648 -4.03 37.37 1.36
C THR A 648 -4.27 38.21 2.60
N THR A 649 -3.76 37.79 3.76
CA THR A 649 -3.02 38.66 4.70
C THR A 649 -2.61 37.89 5.95
N ARG A 650 -1.33 37.54 6.06
CA ARG A 650 -0.66 37.43 7.38
C ARG A 650 0.85 37.62 7.23
N THR A 651 1.30 38.73 7.79
CA THR A 651 2.69 39.07 8.10
C THR A 651 3.32 38.01 9.01
N PRO A 652 4.60 37.64 8.83
CA PRO A 652 5.32 36.82 9.79
C PRO A 652 5.97 37.70 10.87
N GLU A 653 5.67 37.38 12.14
CA GLU A 653 6.41 37.88 13.29
C GLU A 653 7.72 37.10 13.46
N ASN A 654 8.75 37.86 13.82
CA ASN A 654 10.08 37.43 14.22
C ASN A 654 10.05 36.34 15.30
N PHE A 655 10.90 35.32 15.14
CA PHE A 655 11.48 34.64 16.30
C PHE A 655 12.98 34.45 16.10
N ALA A 656 13.74 35.20 16.89
CA ALA A 656 15.09 34.88 17.28
C ALA A 656 15.05 34.00 18.53
N LYS A 657 15.67 32.82 18.46
CA LYS A 657 16.51 32.23 19.51
C LYS A 657 17.25 31.01 18.98
#